data_AF-A0A967RN83-F1
#
_entry.id   AF-A0A967RN83-F1
#
_cell.length_a   1.000
_cell.length_b   1.000
_cell.length_c   1.000
_cell.angle_alpha   90.00
_cell.angle_beta   90.00
_cell.angle_gamma   90.00
#
_symmetry.space_group_name_H-M   'P 1'
#
loop_
_entity.id
_entity.type
_entity.pdbx_description
1 polymer ?
#
loop_
_entity_poly.entity_id
_entity_poly.type
_entity_poly.pdbx_seq_one_letter_code
_entity_poly.pdbx_strand_id
1 'polypeptide(L)'
;MGKFAVISGLLVIILCSVAQAHRPIFSDKAATGPNTAVMISQPAISQVIYRQITDDAEQVWLAFDVDEGFGLFIQIGVPVLDRLKEFRPAMLVVGPGLPEDNLPFPLPEGAGAKAFPTDSIEEPRFFHEHFTGTDSWILRSDTVKIPKSGRYYLIAYVPSGVKGKLWLSLGKKESFGLAEWAQFGEWKKKIRKFHEITEDKGGFRIPILSDIGDMLKSAVKADADTEKADPNGSAAMPALGDGFVKGDVVSYSYVPNRHWTINEAKGILPYLCEYELMAWSGDRPLEAFHKENVRRIDLASQWSTATMFYARRMDFRDEIIRLMLRAYRHRQLFILRDYWQPGDDHQPFDKTFDILETLWAGKDKYLSNPEGDQATGRQLINNILMVKTGDENFGKLGTKGLETIYSTFCEQVKNRSIDGEKPFTHIKAWYNMVGWAAWNYGSSWASSAGDVEDGRQKLPANTECIGVDTYDYWWLNIGFDPADPANRDKVLARVNEWHSIRTQYYPNGVNTCVCKNADDPSTWTPECWSDTHALMNAIKFAKADKAMMIYIGLSSSLPGQYTTPIETMDRYYDNCKSGPWVGLVWWTSVGKLHPKENPLGTLGYVDKTLIHYTPDSSKGRPYSKEQLDRLHDDFIASRQRMFRGVVYGQFGHLNGRPEE
;
A
#
# COMPACT_ATOMS: atom_id res chain seq x y z
N MET A 1 -21.88 -29.19 -28.39
CA MET A 1 -20.96 -29.65 -27.31
C MET A 1 -19.90 -28.61 -26.89
N GLY A 2 -19.71 -27.48 -27.59
CA GLY A 2 -18.57 -26.57 -27.33
C GLY A 2 -18.74 -25.43 -26.31
N LYS A 3 -19.93 -25.20 -25.72
CA LYS A 3 -20.14 -24.05 -24.79
C LYS A 3 -20.03 -24.41 -23.30
N PHE A 4 -20.25 -25.67 -22.93
CA PHE A 4 -20.14 -26.11 -21.52
C PHE A 4 -18.69 -26.39 -21.09
N ALA A 5 -17.81 -26.79 -22.01
CA ALA A 5 -16.40 -27.02 -21.69
C ALA A 5 -15.61 -25.73 -21.40
N VAL A 6 -16.00 -24.61 -22.02
CA VAL A 6 -15.36 -23.29 -21.80
C VAL A 6 -15.78 -22.69 -20.46
N ILE A 7 -17.03 -22.91 -20.03
CA ILE A 7 -17.55 -22.43 -18.75
C ILE A 7 -17.00 -23.24 -17.57
N SER A 8 -16.78 -24.56 -17.74
CA SER A 8 -16.12 -25.38 -16.71
C SER A 8 -14.60 -25.16 -16.62
N GLY A 9 -13.93 -24.70 -17.69
CA GLY A 9 -12.53 -24.30 -17.64
C GLY A 9 -12.31 -22.95 -16.93
N LEU A 10 -13.22 -22.00 -17.12
CA LEU A 10 -13.16 -20.66 -16.51
C LEU A 10 -13.44 -20.69 -14.99
N LEU A 11 -14.29 -21.61 -14.53
CA LEU A 11 -14.66 -21.74 -13.11
C LEU A 11 -13.56 -22.40 -12.25
N VAL A 12 -12.64 -23.17 -12.85
CA VAL A 12 -11.54 -23.85 -12.14
C VAL A 12 -10.32 -22.93 -11.97
N ILE A 13 -10.17 -21.90 -12.83
CA ILE A 13 -9.05 -20.94 -12.76
C ILE A 13 -9.31 -19.86 -11.69
N ILE A 14 -10.58 -19.56 -11.37
CA ILE A 14 -10.99 -18.56 -10.37
C ILE A 14 -10.73 -19.03 -8.91
N LEU A 15 -10.44 -20.31 -8.67
CA LEU A 15 -10.24 -20.87 -7.32
C LEU A 15 -8.78 -20.92 -6.84
N CYS A 16 -7.85 -20.26 -7.54
CA CYS A 16 -6.42 -20.26 -7.22
C CYS A 16 -5.92 -18.90 -6.68
N SER A 17 -6.46 -18.42 -5.56
CA SER A 17 -5.86 -17.29 -4.81
C SER A 17 -4.67 -17.78 -3.97
N VAL A 18 -3.69 -16.90 -3.71
CA VAL A 18 -2.36 -17.29 -3.22
C VAL A 18 -2.30 -17.39 -1.70
N ALA A 19 -2.04 -18.61 -1.27
CA ALA A 19 -1.47 -19.07 -0.02
C ALA A 19 -0.83 -18.03 0.94
N GLN A 20 -1.45 -17.82 2.11
CA GLN A 20 -0.77 -17.62 3.41
C GLN A 20 -0.25 -18.97 3.96
N ALA A 21 0.11 -19.87 3.05
CA ALA A 21 0.68 -21.15 3.40
C ALA A 21 2.19 -20.98 3.39
N HIS A 22 2.85 -21.47 4.44
CA HIS A 22 4.22 -21.87 4.27
C HIS A 22 4.27 -22.97 3.20
N ARG A 23 5.27 -22.93 2.32
CA ARG A 23 5.48 -24.04 1.37
C ARG A 23 5.73 -25.32 2.17
N PRO A 24 4.87 -26.35 2.08
CA PRO A 24 5.04 -27.54 2.90
C PRO A 24 6.23 -28.36 2.39
N ILE A 25 7.06 -28.79 3.32
CA ILE A 25 8.15 -29.72 3.09
C ILE A 25 7.61 -31.12 3.43
N PHE A 26 7.34 -31.91 2.40
CA PHE A 26 7.07 -33.34 2.56
C PHE A 26 8.35 -34.11 2.27
N SER A 27 8.87 -34.81 3.28
CA SER A 27 10.07 -35.62 3.15
C SER A 27 9.88 -36.95 3.87
N ASP A 28 10.24 -38.04 3.18
CA ASP A 28 10.27 -39.39 3.76
C ASP A 28 11.52 -39.63 4.60
N LYS A 29 12.47 -38.68 4.62
CA LYS A 29 13.61 -38.75 5.54
C LYS A 29 13.13 -38.74 6.99
N ALA A 30 13.74 -39.57 7.82
CA ALA A 30 13.44 -39.64 9.25
C ALA A 30 13.58 -38.27 9.94
N ALA A 31 14.54 -37.44 9.52
CA ALA A 31 14.81 -36.12 10.09
C ALA A 31 15.10 -36.16 11.60
N THR A 32 15.69 -37.24 12.08
CA THR A 32 15.97 -37.49 13.51
C THR A 32 17.41 -37.19 13.92
N GLY A 33 18.27 -36.78 12.98
CA GLY A 33 19.66 -36.42 13.24
C GLY A 33 20.32 -35.71 12.05
N PRO A 34 21.59 -35.29 12.19
CA PRO A 34 22.28 -34.48 11.18
C PRO A 34 22.41 -35.19 9.83
N ASN A 35 22.66 -36.51 9.84
CA ASN A 35 22.79 -37.32 8.62
C ASN A 35 21.45 -37.60 7.93
N THR A 36 20.34 -37.52 8.67
CA THR A 36 18.98 -37.75 8.16
C THR A 36 18.18 -36.46 7.99
N ALA A 37 18.82 -35.29 8.20
CA ALA A 37 18.19 -33.99 8.13
C ALA A 37 17.58 -33.69 6.75
N VAL A 38 16.50 -32.92 6.76
CA VAL A 38 15.83 -32.47 5.53
C VAL A 38 16.56 -31.23 5.02
N MET A 39 17.13 -31.34 3.82
CA MET A 39 17.88 -30.25 3.21
C MET A 39 16.95 -29.18 2.64
N ILE A 40 17.19 -27.93 3.00
CA ILE A 40 16.45 -26.75 2.57
C ILE A 40 17.35 -25.87 1.72
N SER A 41 17.12 -25.89 0.41
CA SER A 41 17.98 -25.20 -0.56
C SER A 41 17.76 -23.69 -0.62
N GLN A 42 16.62 -23.18 -0.14
CA GLN A 42 16.24 -21.77 -0.22
C GLN A 42 15.77 -21.25 1.15
N PRO A 43 16.68 -21.04 2.12
CA PRO A 43 16.33 -20.72 3.51
C PRO A 43 15.65 -19.36 3.70
N ALA A 44 15.66 -18.49 2.68
CA ALA A 44 14.92 -17.24 2.69
C ALA A 44 13.42 -17.41 2.42
N ILE A 45 13.03 -18.50 1.75
CA ILE A 45 11.63 -18.78 1.37
C ILE A 45 10.91 -19.46 2.54
N SER A 46 9.73 -18.94 2.85
CA SER A 46 8.81 -19.41 3.89
C SER A 46 8.40 -20.86 3.61
N GLN A 47 8.94 -21.79 4.40
CA GLN A 47 8.71 -23.22 4.28
C GLN A 47 8.38 -23.82 5.64
N VAL A 48 7.51 -24.83 5.69
CA VAL A 48 7.08 -25.50 6.92
C VAL A 48 7.17 -27.01 6.78
N ILE A 49 7.60 -27.69 7.84
CA ILE A 49 7.48 -29.14 7.96
C ILE A 49 6.50 -29.48 9.07
N TYR A 50 5.63 -30.45 8.83
CA TYR A 50 4.70 -30.99 9.82
C TYR A 50 5.21 -32.35 10.29
N ARG A 51 5.40 -32.53 11.61
CA ARG A 51 5.92 -33.77 12.20
C ARG A 51 5.22 -34.10 13.51
N GLN A 52 5.21 -35.39 13.82
CA GLN A 52 4.80 -35.90 15.11
C GLN A 52 6.04 -36.36 15.87
N ILE A 53 6.13 -35.96 17.13
CA ILE A 53 7.15 -36.42 18.07
C ILE A 53 6.70 -37.74 18.66
N THR A 54 7.51 -38.77 18.48
CA THR A 54 7.29 -40.16 18.92
C THR A 54 8.57 -40.74 19.53
N ASP A 55 8.51 -41.93 20.15
CA ASP A 55 9.71 -42.59 20.69
C ASP A 55 10.77 -42.83 19.60
N ASP A 56 10.33 -43.16 18.39
CA ASP A 56 11.24 -43.40 17.25
C ASP A 56 11.69 -42.11 16.52
N ALA A 57 11.13 -40.95 16.91
CA ALA A 57 11.35 -39.67 16.25
C ALA A 57 11.19 -38.50 17.23
N GLU A 58 12.14 -38.41 18.17
CA GLU A 58 12.14 -37.41 19.25
C GLU A 58 12.44 -35.99 18.77
N GLN A 59 12.98 -35.85 17.54
CA GLN A 59 13.51 -34.59 17.01
C GLN A 59 13.16 -34.42 15.53
N VAL A 60 13.15 -33.16 15.08
CA VAL A 60 12.96 -32.78 13.68
C VAL A 60 14.13 -31.91 13.23
N TRP A 61 14.95 -32.42 12.31
CA TRP A 61 16.16 -31.76 11.80
C TRP A 61 15.96 -31.22 10.38
N LEU A 62 16.10 -29.91 10.24
CA LEU A 62 16.22 -29.20 8.96
C LEU A 62 17.65 -28.71 8.79
N ALA A 63 18.22 -28.82 7.60
CA ALA A 63 19.60 -28.42 7.31
C ALA A 63 19.65 -27.44 6.13
N PHE A 64 20.49 -26.42 6.20
CA PHE A 64 20.61 -25.40 5.16
C PHE A 64 22.00 -24.74 5.17
N ASP A 65 22.43 -24.25 4.01
CA ASP A 65 23.66 -23.47 3.85
C ASP A 65 23.31 -21.99 3.74
N VAL A 66 23.99 -21.15 4.52
CA VAL A 66 23.75 -19.70 4.61
C VAL A 66 25.04 -18.93 4.82
N ASP A 67 25.06 -17.69 4.36
CA ASP A 67 26.20 -16.78 4.51
C ASP A 67 26.15 -16.01 5.83
N GLU A 68 27.32 -15.55 6.28
CA GLU A 68 27.47 -14.62 7.41
C GLU A 68 26.56 -13.39 7.21
N GLY A 69 25.90 -12.99 8.30
CA GLY A 69 24.97 -11.86 8.31
C GLY A 69 23.56 -12.19 7.82
N PHE A 70 23.30 -13.39 7.28
CA PHE A 70 21.95 -13.81 6.91
C PHE A 70 20.99 -13.74 8.11
N GLY A 71 19.81 -13.13 7.91
CA GLY A 71 18.76 -13.06 8.92
C GLY A 71 17.81 -14.25 8.81
N LEU A 72 18.08 -15.32 9.54
CA LEU A 72 17.25 -16.53 9.55
C LEU A 72 16.00 -16.30 10.41
N PHE A 73 14.83 -16.19 9.78
CA PHE A 73 13.55 -16.22 10.49
C PHE A 73 13.12 -17.66 10.77
N ILE A 74 12.73 -17.96 12.00
CA ILE A 74 12.26 -19.28 12.44
C ILE A 74 10.97 -19.14 13.24
N GLN A 75 10.10 -20.14 13.15
CA GLN A 75 8.86 -20.17 13.92
C GLN A 75 8.41 -21.61 14.16
N ILE A 76 7.86 -21.86 15.35
CA ILE A 76 7.30 -23.15 15.77
C ILE A 76 5.87 -22.97 16.26
N GLY A 77 5.04 -23.94 15.94
CA GLY A 77 3.68 -24.01 16.44
C GLY A 77 3.11 -25.41 16.42
N VAL A 78 1.86 -25.50 16.86
CA VAL A 78 1.14 -26.76 17.05
C VAL A 78 -0.30 -26.59 16.53
N PRO A 79 -0.95 -27.66 16.04
CA PRO A 79 -2.38 -27.62 15.72
C PRO A 79 -3.24 -27.24 16.94
N VAL A 80 -4.36 -26.54 16.70
CA VAL A 80 -5.37 -26.27 17.74
C VAL A 80 -6.12 -27.56 18.05
N LEU A 81 -5.57 -28.33 18.99
CA LEU A 81 -6.14 -29.58 19.50
C LEU A 81 -6.06 -29.54 21.02
N ASP A 82 -7.14 -29.90 21.72
CA ASP A 82 -7.20 -29.78 23.19
C ASP A 82 -6.01 -30.43 23.91
N ARG A 83 -5.56 -31.59 23.43
CA ARG A 83 -4.41 -32.32 24.00
C ARG A 83 -3.04 -31.66 23.76
N LEU A 84 -2.97 -30.65 22.89
CA LEU A 84 -1.74 -29.91 22.59
C LEU A 84 -1.69 -28.54 23.28
N LYS A 85 -2.71 -28.16 24.06
CA LYS A 85 -2.78 -26.87 24.78
C LYS A 85 -1.56 -26.64 25.67
N GLU A 86 -1.10 -27.69 26.35
CA GLU A 86 0.08 -27.66 27.24
C GLU A 86 1.36 -28.21 26.59
N PHE A 87 1.33 -28.53 25.29
CA PHE A 87 2.49 -29.09 24.59
C PHE A 87 3.48 -27.96 24.25
N ARG A 88 4.73 -28.08 24.72
CA ARG A 88 5.77 -27.04 24.61
C ARG A 88 7.06 -27.57 23.96
N PRO A 89 7.10 -27.69 22.62
CA PRO A 89 8.33 -27.97 21.87
C PRO A 89 9.24 -26.73 21.80
N ALA A 90 10.55 -26.94 21.82
CA ALA A 90 11.56 -25.89 21.68
C ALA A 90 12.24 -25.95 20.31
N MET A 91 12.79 -24.82 19.87
CA MET A 91 13.66 -24.76 18.68
C MET A 91 15.13 -24.60 19.06
N LEU A 92 16.01 -25.17 18.24
CA LEU A 92 17.45 -24.94 18.29
C LEU A 92 17.98 -24.52 16.92
N VAL A 93 18.86 -23.53 16.89
CA VAL A 93 19.71 -23.27 15.73
C VAL A 93 21.12 -23.74 16.04
N VAL A 94 21.68 -24.61 15.20
CA VAL A 94 22.99 -25.23 15.38
C VAL A 94 23.87 -24.90 14.18
N GLY A 95 25.12 -24.51 14.41
CA GLY A 95 26.07 -24.23 13.34
C GLY A 95 27.32 -23.48 13.79
N PRO A 96 28.21 -23.13 12.86
CA PRO A 96 29.51 -22.52 13.17
C PRO A 96 29.36 -21.16 13.86
N GLY A 97 30.22 -20.86 14.83
CA GLY A 97 30.28 -19.55 15.49
C GLY A 97 29.12 -19.21 16.43
N LEU A 98 28.19 -20.13 16.66
CA LEU A 98 27.22 -20.05 17.76
C LEU A 98 27.89 -20.47 19.08
N PRO A 99 27.36 -20.05 20.25
CA PRO A 99 27.94 -20.43 21.55
C PRO A 99 27.79 -21.94 21.81
N GLU A 100 28.65 -22.50 22.65
CA GLU A 100 28.43 -23.86 23.18
C GLU A 100 27.23 -23.87 24.12
N ASP A 101 26.41 -24.92 24.04
CA ASP A 101 25.20 -25.08 24.85
C ASP A 101 25.15 -26.52 25.40
N ASN A 102 24.59 -26.69 26.61
CA ASN A 102 24.50 -28.00 27.26
C ASN A 102 23.17 -28.66 26.87
N LEU A 103 23.20 -29.46 25.82
CA LEU A 103 22.00 -30.00 25.18
C LEU A 103 21.78 -31.48 25.50
N PRO A 104 20.51 -31.96 25.45
CA PRO A 104 20.19 -33.36 25.77
C PRO A 104 20.63 -34.36 24.69
N PHE A 105 21.34 -33.93 23.64
CA PHE A 105 21.81 -34.78 22.55
C PHE A 105 23.09 -34.19 21.90
N PRO A 106 23.94 -35.02 21.28
CA PRO A 106 25.19 -34.56 20.68
C PRO A 106 24.97 -33.69 19.45
N LEU A 107 25.82 -32.68 19.27
CA LEU A 107 25.87 -31.81 18.10
C LEU A 107 26.94 -32.28 17.09
N PRO A 108 26.85 -31.87 15.81
CA PRO A 108 27.94 -32.02 14.85
C PRO A 108 29.25 -31.38 15.36
N GLU A 109 30.38 -32.01 15.06
CA GLU A 109 31.70 -31.52 15.48
C GLU A 109 31.95 -30.06 15.04
N GLY A 110 32.42 -29.22 15.97
CA GLY A 110 32.72 -27.81 15.70
C GLY A 110 31.50 -26.88 15.62
N ALA A 111 30.29 -27.37 15.88
CA ALA A 111 29.08 -26.57 15.90
C ALA A 111 28.72 -26.10 17.33
N GLY A 112 28.32 -24.83 17.45
CA GLY A 112 27.61 -24.32 18.62
C GLY A 112 26.09 -24.32 18.40
N ALA A 113 25.34 -23.94 19.42
CA ALA A 113 23.88 -23.89 19.38
C ALA A 113 23.30 -22.63 20.05
N LYS A 114 22.07 -22.30 19.66
CA LYS A 114 21.24 -21.31 20.33
C LYS A 114 19.84 -21.87 20.51
N ALA A 115 19.41 -22.05 21.76
CA ALA A 115 18.10 -22.54 22.11
C ALA A 115 17.04 -21.44 22.17
N PHE A 116 15.81 -21.81 21.81
CA PHE A 116 14.61 -20.98 21.84
C PHE A 116 13.49 -21.76 22.52
N PRO A 117 13.44 -21.77 23.86
CA PRO A 117 12.43 -22.51 24.61
C PRO A 117 11.05 -21.85 24.51
N THR A 118 9.98 -22.64 24.69
CA THR A 118 8.59 -22.15 24.67
C THR A 118 7.86 -22.39 25.98
N ASP A 119 8.50 -23.01 26.97
CA ASP A 119 7.94 -23.34 28.28
C ASP A 119 7.42 -22.11 29.04
N SER A 120 8.10 -20.97 28.90
CA SER A 120 7.68 -19.69 29.49
C SER A 120 6.56 -18.97 28.72
N ILE A 121 6.03 -19.54 27.65
CA ILE A 121 4.95 -18.94 26.85
C ILE A 121 3.60 -19.42 27.38
N GLU A 122 2.94 -18.54 28.14
CA GLU A 122 1.61 -18.80 28.74
C GLU A 122 0.49 -18.69 27.69
N GLU A 123 0.54 -17.68 26.82
CA GLU A 123 -0.49 -17.41 25.82
C GLU A 123 0.05 -17.50 24.37
N PRO A 124 -0.09 -18.66 23.72
CA PRO A 124 0.24 -18.80 22.30
C PRO A 124 -0.61 -17.94 21.38
N ARG A 125 -0.03 -17.44 20.29
CA ARG A 125 -0.77 -16.66 19.28
C ARG A 125 -1.63 -17.59 18.41
N PHE A 126 -2.94 -17.38 18.39
CA PHE A 126 -3.85 -18.07 17.47
C PHE A 126 -3.61 -17.64 16.01
N PHE A 127 -3.63 -18.60 15.09
CA PHE A 127 -3.43 -18.39 13.65
C PHE A 127 -4.36 -19.31 12.83
N HIS A 128 -5.19 -18.70 11.99
CA HIS A 128 -6.05 -19.40 11.02
C HIS A 128 -5.44 -19.36 9.61
N GLU A 129 -5.11 -20.53 9.07
CA GLU A 129 -4.53 -20.69 7.73
C GLU A 129 -5.66 -20.97 6.71
N HIS A 130 -5.95 -19.97 5.88
CA HIS A 130 -7.15 -19.94 5.03
C HIS A 130 -7.14 -20.97 3.89
N PHE A 131 -5.98 -21.41 3.42
CA PHE A 131 -5.85 -22.23 2.21
C PHE A 131 -6.13 -23.71 2.46
N THR A 132 -5.61 -24.19 3.58
CA THR A 132 -5.87 -25.52 4.12
C THR A 132 -7.07 -25.52 5.07
N GLY A 133 -7.49 -24.34 5.56
CA GLY A 133 -8.59 -24.18 6.50
C GLY A 133 -8.27 -24.84 7.83
N THR A 134 -7.07 -24.58 8.35
CA THR A 134 -6.56 -25.19 9.59
C THR A 134 -6.18 -24.14 10.62
N ASP A 135 -6.38 -24.46 11.89
CA ASP A 135 -6.03 -23.60 13.02
C ASP A 135 -4.76 -24.09 13.72
N SER A 136 -3.89 -23.15 14.09
CA SER A 136 -2.66 -23.41 14.84
C SER A 136 -2.44 -22.40 15.96
N TRP A 137 -1.75 -22.85 17.01
CA TRP A 137 -1.12 -21.99 18.00
C TRP A 137 0.35 -21.80 17.63
N ILE A 138 0.75 -20.55 17.41
CA ILE A 138 2.15 -20.16 17.21
C ILE A 138 2.75 -19.92 18.59
N LEU A 139 3.70 -20.77 18.96
CA LEU A 139 4.32 -20.74 20.28
C LEU A 139 5.44 -19.70 20.34
N ARG A 140 6.28 -19.62 19.28
CA ARG A 140 7.42 -18.71 19.26
C ARG A 140 7.89 -18.40 17.84
N SER A 141 8.38 -17.18 17.65
CA SER A 141 9.00 -16.70 16.40
C SER A 141 10.25 -15.88 16.73
N ASP A 142 11.35 -16.14 16.04
CA ASP A 142 12.61 -15.44 16.26
C ASP A 142 13.33 -15.17 14.94
N THR A 143 14.27 -14.21 14.98
CA THR A 143 15.22 -13.99 13.90
C THR A 143 16.64 -14.14 14.43
N VAL A 144 17.42 -15.02 13.81
CA VAL A 144 18.81 -15.29 14.16
C VAL A 144 19.71 -14.71 13.09
N LYS A 145 20.60 -13.79 13.48
CA LYS A 145 21.65 -13.31 12.59
C LYS A 145 22.78 -14.35 12.57
N ILE A 146 23.09 -14.87 11.40
CA ILE A 146 24.08 -15.92 11.20
C ILE A 146 25.50 -15.33 11.43
N PRO A 147 26.28 -15.86 12.40
CA PRO A 147 27.58 -15.28 12.76
C PRO A 147 28.74 -15.70 11.84
N LYS A 148 28.63 -16.82 11.11
CA LYS A 148 29.64 -17.29 10.16
C LYS A 148 28.97 -18.01 9.00
N SER A 149 29.50 -17.89 7.79
CA SER A 149 29.02 -18.69 6.66
C SER A 149 29.24 -20.18 6.92
N GLY A 150 28.26 -21.01 6.55
CA GLY A 150 28.40 -22.47 6.61
C GLY A 150 27.07 -23.22 6.70
N ARG A 151 27.18 -24.51 7.02
CA ARG A 151 26.03 -25.39 7.25
C ARG A 151 25.43 -25.13 8.63
N TYR A 152 24.13 -24.85 8.64
CA TYR A 152 23.32 -24.75 9.85
C TYR A 152 22.21 -25.80 9.88
N TYR A 153 21.73 -26.07 11.08
CA TYR A 153 20.57 -26.90 11.35
C TYR A 153 19.53 -26.12 12.17
N LEU A 154 18.26 -26.28 11.83
CA LEU A 154 17.13 -25.89 12.66
C LEU A 154 16.48 -27.17 13.19
N ILE A 155 16.42 -27.29 14.51
CA ILE A 155 15.96 -28.50 15.19
C ILE A 155 14.72 -28.14 16.02
N ALA A 156 13.69 -28.98 15.97
CA ALA A 156 12.61 -28.98 16.97
C ALA A 156 12.70 -30.25 17.83
N TYR A 157 12.50 -30.09 19.14
CA TYR A 157 12.47 -31.18 20.12
C TYR A 157 11.54 -30.82 21.29
N VAL A 158 11.19 -31.79 22.12
CA VAL A 158 10.30 -31.58 23.28
C VAL A 158 11.08 -31.85 24.57
N PRO A 159 11.45 -30.82 25.34
CA PRO A 159 12.24 -31.00 26.56
C PRO A 159 11.61 -31.96 27.59
N SER A 160 10.28 -31.98 27.69
CA SER A 160 9.56 -32.86 28.62
C SER A 160 9.47 -34.32 28.16
N GLY A 161 9.88 -34.65 26.93
CA GLY A 161 9.72 -35.98 26.34
C GLY A 161 8.28 -36.36 25.99
N VAL A 162 7.31 -35.47 26.21
CA VAL A 162 5.90 -35.74 25.88
C VAL A 162 5.73 -35.81 24.36
N LYS A 163 4.88 -36.73 23.91
CA LYS A 163 4.57 -36.93 22.49
C LYS A 163 3.54 -35.90 22.02
N GLY A 164 3.67 -35.44 20.79
CA GLY A 164 2.75 -34.43 20.25
C GLY A 164 2.98 -34.13 18.78
N LYS A 165 2.15 -33.25 18.24
CA LYS A 165 2.25 -32.77 16.86
C LYS A 165 2.79 -31.35 16.88
N LEU A 166 3.75 -31.08 15.99
CA LEU A 166 4.28 -29.73 15.79
C LEU A 166 4.48 -29.46 14.31
N TRP A 167 4.57 -28.17 14.01
CA TRP A 167 5.12 -27.70 12.76
C TRP A 167 6.27 -26.75 13.03
N LEU A 168 7.28 -26.83 12.17
CA LEU A 168 8.52 -26.06 12.26
C LEU A 168 8.72 -25.35 10.93
N SER A 169 8.96 -24.05 10.98
CA SER A 169 9.09 -23.21 9.79
C SER A 169 10.34 -22.34 9.80
N LEU A 170 10.83 -22.03 8.60
CA LEU A 170 11.93 -21.10 8.39
C LEU A 170 11.68 -20.24 7.14
N GLY A 171 12.33 -19.08 7.11
CA GLY A 171 12.23 -18.13 6.01
C GLY A 171 10.99 -17.23 6.09
N LYS A 172 11.01 -16.12 5.35
CA LYS A 172 9.94 -15.08 5.39
C LYS A 172 9.42 -14.71 4.00
N LYS A 173 10.13 -15.05 2.93
CA LYS A 173 9.72 -14.73 1.55
C LYS A 173 8.73 -15.76 1.04
N GLU A 174 7.56 -15.35 0.59
CA GLU A 174 6.61 -16.26 -0.06
C GLU A 174 6.97 -16.43 -1.54
N SER A 175 7.05 -17.67 -2.01
CA SER A 175 7.33 -17.98 -3.42
C SER A 175 6.66 -19.30 -3.79
N PHE A 176 5.67 -19.24 -4.68
CA PHE A 176 4.90 -20.38 -5.19
C PHE A 176 4.94 -20.37 -6.73
N GLY A 177 5.63 -21.33 -7.33
CA GLY A 177 5.68 -21.54 -8.78
C GLY A 177 4.55 -22.45 -9.29
N LEU A 178 4.44 -22.58 -10.62
CA LEU A 178 3.37 -23.34 -11.30
C LEU A 178 3.37 -24.85 -10.96
N ALA A 179 4.52 -25.43 -10.62
CA ALA A 179 4.64 -26.84 -10.23
C ALA A 179 4.06 -27.11 -8.83
N GLU A 180 4.12 -26.12 -7.92
CA GLU A 180 3.56 -26.20 -6.58
C GLU A 180 2.01 -26.16 -6.58
N TRP A 181 1.39 -25.46 -7.53
CA TRP A 181 -0.08 -25.42 -7.69
C TRP A 181 -0.69 -26.78 -8.03
N ALA A 182 0.00 -27.57 -8.86
CA ALA A 182 -0.46 -28.91 -9.23
C ALA A 182 -0.50 -29.89 -8.03
N GLN A 183 0.26 -29.62 -6.97
CA GLN A 183 0.34 -30.47 -5.78
C GLN A 183 -0.54 -29.98 -4.62
N PHE A 184 -1.11 -28.79 -4.74
CA PHE A 184 -1.83 -28.09 -3.67
C PHE A 184 -3.01 -28.89 -3.10
N GLY A 185 -3.77 -29.61 -3.94
CA GLY A 185 -4.87 -30.46 -3.48
C GLY A 185 -4.42 -31.59 -2.54
N GLU A 186 -3.31 -32.26 -2.88
CA GLU A 186 -2.72 -33.31 -2.04
C GLU A 186 -2.07 -32.74 -0.78
N TRP A 187 -1.46 -31.57 -0.87
CA TRP A 187 -0.92 -30.85 0.29
C TRP A 187 -2.02 -30.49 1.27
N LYS A 188 -3.14 -29.92 0.79
CA LYS A 188 -4.31 -29.58 1.59
C LYS A 188 -4.85 -30.80 2.34
N LYS A 189 -5.01 -31.94 1.66
CA LYS A 189 -5.45 -33.20 2.31
C LYS A 189 -4.49 -33.63 3.41
N LYS A 190 -3.17 -33.63 3.14
CA LYS A 190 -2.15 -34.03 4.13
C LYS A 190 -2.14 -33.10 5.34
N ILE A 191 -2.22 -31.79 5.12
CA ILE A 191 -2.20 -30.78 6.19
C ILE A 191 -3.48 -30.84 7.02
N ARG A 192 -4.66 -30.94 6.40
CA ARG A 192 -5.94 -31.12 7.12
C ARG A 192 -5.98 -32.42 7.92
N LYS A 193 -5.47 -33.52 7.34
CA LYS A 193 -5.32 -34.79 8.06
C LYS A 193 -4.38 -34.66 9.26
N PHE A 194 -3.28 -33.92 9.12
CA PHE A 194 -2.37 -33.64 10.24
C PHE A 194 -3.07 -32.85 11.36
N HIS A 195 -3.93 -31.89 10.99
CA HIS A 195 -4.76 -31.09 11.91
C HIS A 195 -6.06 -31.79 12.36
N GLU A 196 -6.28 -33.06 11.99
CA GLU A 196 -7.45 -33.86 12.38
C GLU A 196 -8.81 -33.28 11.97
N ILE A 197 -8.84 -32.58 10.83
CA ILE A 197 -10.08 -32.06 10.27
C ILE A 197 -10.74 -33.14 9.41
N THR A 198 -11.96 -33.55 9.77
CA THR A 198 -12.78 -34.48 8.98
C THR A 198 -13.33 -33.81 7.71
N GLU A 199 -13.31 -34.52 6.57
CA GLU A 199 -13.94 -34.05 5.33
C GLU A 199 -15.47 -34.22 5.41
N ASP A 200 -16.22 -33.15 5.19
CA ASP A 200 -17.66 -33.27 4.90
C ASP A 200 -17.84 -33.90 3.52
N LYS A 201 -18.57 -35.03 3.48
CA LYS A 201 -19.01 -35.68 2.25
C LYS A 201 -20.14 -34.87 1.60
N GLY A 202 -19.79 -33.89 0.79
CA GLY A 202 -20.74 -33.11 -0.01
C GLY A 202 -20.23 -32.87 -1.42
N GLY A 203 -20.60 -33.77 -2.34
CA GLY A 203 -20.30 -33.63 -3.76
C GLY A 203 -21.00 -32.45 -4.42
N PHE A 204 -20.43 -32.03 -5.55
CA PHE A 204 -20.92 -31.01 -6.48
C PHE A 204 -22.45 -31.03 -6.67
N ARG A 205 -23.15 -30.00 -6.18
CA ARG A 205 -24.55 -29.69 -6.55
C ARG A 205 -24.68 -28.19 -6.74
N ILE A 206 -25.04 -27.77 -7.95
CA ILE A 206 -25.57 -26.44 -8.25
C ILE A 206 -27.08 -26.48 -7.98
N PRO A 207 -27.64 -25.55 -7.20
CA PRO A 207 -29.02 -25.14 -7.45
C PRO A 207 -29.23 -23.62 -7.28
N ILE A 208 -29.15 -22.90 -8.38
CA ILE A 208 -30.16 -21.87 -8.69
C ILE A 208 -31.33 -22.67 -9.26
N LEU A 209 -32.43 -22.85 -8.51
CA LEU A 209 -33.81 -23.08 -9.01
C LEU A 209 -34.80 -23.75 -8.02
N SER A 210 -34.43 -24.16 -6.80
CA SER A 210 -35.43 -24.68 -5.83
C SER A 210 -36.03 -23.62 -4.90
N ASP A 211 -35.30 -22.54 -4.60
CA ASP A 211 -35.62 -21.74 -3.41
C ASP A 211 -36.57 -20.56 -3.67
N ILE A 212 -37.01 -20.37 -4.93
CA ILE A 212 -38.07 -19.39 -5.29
C ILE A 212 -39.47 -20.00 -5.11
N GLY A 213 -39.60 -21.34 -5.08
CA GLY A 213 -40.89 -22.02 -4.94
C GLY A 213 -41.46 -22.01 -3.52
N ASP A 214 -40.59 -21.99 -2.50
CA ASP A 214 -40.99 -22.10 -1.10
C ASP A 214 -41.09 -20.74 -0.39
N MET A 215 -40.42 -19.70 -0.91
CA MET A 215 -40.52 -18.31 -0.43
C MET A 215 -41.88 -17.65 -0.73
N LEU A 216 -42.64 -18.14 -1.71
CA LEU A 216 -43.97 -17.60 -2.05
C LEU A 216 -45.12 -18.22 -1.23
N LYS A 217 -44.86 -19.24 -0.41
CA LYS A 217 -45.89 -19.92 0.40
C LYS A 217 -45.88 -19.52 1.88
N SER A 218 -44.81 -18.90 2.38
CA SER A 218 -44.65 -18.50 3.78
C SER A 218 -45.06 -17.06 4.07
N ALA A 219 -45.37 -16.24 3.05
CA ALA A 219 -45.76 -14.83 3.22
C ALA A 219 -47.23 -14.60 3.65
N VAL A 220 -47.95 -15.65 4.09
CA VAL A 220 -49.29 -15.51 4.67
C VAL A 220 -49.35 -16.27 6.00
N LYS A 221 -48.73 -15.71 7.05
CA LYS A 221 -49.29 -15.70 8.41
C LYS A 221 -48.41 -14.94 9.42
N ALA A 222 -49.08 -13.98 10.04
CA ALA A 222 -48.95 -13.54 11.43
C ALA A 222 -47.75 -12.65 11.83
N ASP A 223 -48.06 -11.36 11.96
CA ASP A 223 -47.63 -10.52 13.09
C ASP A 223 -47.89 -11.22 14.44
N ALA A 224 -46.94 -11.13 15.37
CA ALA A 224 -47.15 -10.56 16.71
C ALA A 224 -45.88 -10.67 17.59
N ASP A 225 -45.62 -9.56 18.27
CA ASP A 225 -44.95 -9.38 19.56
C ASP A 225 -43.41 -9.32 19.69
N THR A 226 -43.06 -8.20 20.32
CA THR A 226 -41.79 -7.64 20.77
C THR A 226 -41.12 -8.41 21.91
N GLU A 227 -39.78 -8.44 21.92
CA GLU A 227 -38.99 -8.13 23.12
C GLU A 227 -37.55 -7.70 22.79
N LYS A 228 -37.06 -6.69 23.51
CA LYS A 228 -35.71 -6.10 23.41
C LYS A 228 -34.73 -6.84 24.32
N ALA A 229 -33.49 -7.08 23.86
CA ALA A 229 -32.22 -6.50 24.38
C ALA A 229 -30.98 -7.36 24.07
N ASP A 230 -29.96 -6.77 23.42
CA ASP A 230 -28.57 -6.53 23.91
C ASP A 230 -27.70 -5.99 22.73
N PRO A 231 -27.10 -4.77 22.79
CA PRO A 231 -26.49 -4.12 21.63
C PRO A 231 -24.98 -4.37 21.42
N ASN A 232 -24.39 -5.44 21.98
CA ASN A 232 -22.95 -5.72 21.79
C ASN A 232 -22.59 -7.17 21.38
N GLY A 233 -23.53 -7.91 20.79
CA GLY A 233 -23.20 -9.14 20.08
C GLY A 233 -22.52 -8.82 18.75
N SER A 234 -21.25 -9.22 18.60
CA SER A 234 -20.49 -9.25 17.34
C SER A 234 -21.31 -9.91 16.23
N ALA A 235 -22.10 -9.10 15.52
CA ALA A 235 -22.68 -9.49 14.25
C ALA A 235 -21.51 -9.74 13.30
N ALA A 236 -21.37 -10.99 12.85
CA ALA A 236 -20.48 -11.31 11.74
C ALA A 236 -20.78 -10.33 10.61
N MET A 237 -19.84 -9.41 10.35
CA MET A 237 -19.96 -8.46 9.26
C MET A 237 -20.25 -9.25 7.99
N PRO A 238 -21.27 -8.89 7.20
CA PRO A 238 -21.51 -9.52 5.92
C PRO A 238 -20.19 -9.55 5.13
N ALA A 239 -19.88 -10.69 4.50
CA ALA A 239 -18.71 -10.77 3.63
C ALA A 239 -18.75 -9.60 2.65
N LEU A 240 -17.68 -8.80 2.62
CA LEU A 240 -17.60 -7.65 1.73
C LEU A 240 -17.67 -8.17 0.29
N GLY A 241 -18.50 -7.53 -0.54
CA GLY A 241 -18.59 -7.88 -1.96
C GLY A 241 -17.25 -7.67 -2.67
N ASP A 242 -17.09 -8.32 -3.81
CA ASP A 242 -15.85 -8.24 -4.61
C ASP A 242 -15.43 -6.80 -4.87
N GLY A 243 -14.13 -6.53 -4.71
CA GLY A 243 -13.50 -5.24 -4.91
C GLY A 243 -13.77 -4.19 -3.82
N PHE A 244 -14.63 -4.47 -2.83
CA PHE A 244 -14.78 -3.64 -1.64
C PHE A 244 -13.70 -3.96 -0.61
N VAL A 245 -13.13 -2.91 -0.04
CA VAL A 245 -12.04 -2.97 0.92
C VAL A 245 -12.43 -2.22 2.19
N LYS A 246 -12.16 -2.83 3.35
CA LYS A 246 -12.38 -2.19 4.65
C LYS A 246 -11.17 -1.34 5.06
N GLY A 247 -11.41 -0.05 5.24
CA GLY A 247 -10.53 0.87 5.97
C GLY A 247 -11.29 1.55 7.12
N ASP A 248 -11.13 2.87 7.26
CA ASP A 248 -12.00 3.70 8.11
C ASP A 248 -13.46 3.58 7.64
N VAL A 249 -13.63 3.45 6.32
CA VAL A 249 -14.88 3.22 5.61
C VAL A 249 -14.75 2.01 4.69
N VAL A 250 -15.88 1.44 4.28
CA VAL A 250 -15.91 0.41 3.22
C VAL A 250 -15.98 1.11 1.87
N SER A 251 -14.89 1.06 1.11
CA SER A 251 -14.76 1.67 -0.22
C SER A 251 -14.59 0.61 -1.30
N TYR A 252 -15.01 0.89 -2.53
CA TYR A 252 -14.71 0.03 -3.68
C TYR A 252 -13.41 0.51 -4.31
N SER A 253 -12.29 -0.02 -3.85
CA SER A 253 -10.95 0.47 -4.21
C SER A 253 -9.90 -0.63 -4.21
N TYR A 254 -8.74 -0.38 -4.83
CA TYR A 254 -7.60 -1.28 -4.75
C TYR A 254 -6.88 -1.23 -3.39
N VAL A 255 -6.97 -0.11 -2.68
CA VAL A 255 -6.28 0.11 -1.41
C VAL A 255 -7.29 0.61 -0.35
N PRO A 256 -7.06 0.35 0.94
CA PRO A 256 -7.96 0.80 1.99
C PRO A 256 -8.02 2.33 2.07
N ASN A 257 -9.23 2.89 2.16
CA ASN A 257 -9.42 4.29 2.57
C ASN A 257 -9.35 4.37 4.10
N ARG A 258 -8.15 4.62 4.64
CA ARG A 258 -7.93 4.75 6.08
C ARG A 258 -6.82 5.71 6.48
N HIS A 259 -6.77 6.01 7.78
CA HIS A 259 -5.61 6.64 8.40
C HIS A 259 -4.46 5.64 8.57
N TRP A 260 -3.25 6.13 8.35
CA TRP A 260 -2.01 5.39 8.59
C TRP A 260 -1.17 6.18 9.59
N THR A 261 -0.84 5.57 10.73
CA THR A 261 0.16 6.17 11.63
C THR A 261 1.53 6.16 10.95
N ILE A 262 2.45 7.03 11.39
CA ILE A 262 3.82 7.07 10.86
C ILE A 262 4.51 5.70 10.90
N ASN A 263 4.23 4.88 11.92
CA ASN A 263 4.81 3.54 12.02
C ASN A 263 4.17 2.54 11.06
N GLU A 264 2.86 2.60 10.86
CA GLU A 264 2.18 1.76 9.86
C GLU A 264 2.55 2.16 8.44
N ALA A 265 2.78 3.45 8.18
CA ALA A 265 3.11 3.98 6.85
C ALA A 265 4.48 3.52 6.33
N LYS A 266 5.41 3.09 7.21
CA LYS A 266 6.75 2.65 6.78
C LYS A 266 6.65 1.42 5.88
N GLY A 267 7.16 1.52 4.66
CA GLY A 267 7.07 0.41 3.71
C GLY A 267 5.78 0.38 2.90
N ILE A 268 4.84 1.31 3.16
CA ILE A 268 3.53 1.36 2.52
C ILE A 268 3.42 2.67 1.74
N LEU A 269 2.98 2.59 0.48
CA LEU A 269 2.75 3.75 -0.40
C LEU A 269 1.43 3.53 -1.18
N PRO A 270 0.27 3.50 -0.49
CA PRO A 270 -1.00 3.06 -1.07
C PRO A 270 -1.55 4.00 -2.13
N TYR A 271 -1.30 5.31 -2.02
CA TYR A 271 -1.99 6.32 -2.82
C TYR A 271 -1.09 6.83 -3.95
N LEU A 272 -1.33 6.32 -5.16
CA LEU A 272 -0.70 6.75 -6.40
C LEU A 272 -1.71 7.60 -7.19
N CYS A 273 -1.34 8.82 -7.57
CA CYS A 273 -2.26 9.77 -8.20
C CYS A 273 -1.53 10.74 -9.13
N GLU A 274 -2.18 11.10 -10.25
CA GLU A 274 -1.73 12.19 -11.11
C GLU A 274 -2.19 13.55 -10.59
N TYR A 275 -1.26 14.51 -10.52
CA TYR A 275 -1.58 15.91 -10.31
C TYR A 275 -1.87 16.58 -11.66
N GLU A 276 -2.97 17.31 -11.69
CA GLU A 276 -3.48 18.12 -12.81
C GLU A 276 -3.86 17.32 -14.06
N LEU A 277 -4.42 16.13 -13.86
CA LEU A 277 -4.85 15.26 -14.96
C LEU A 277 -6.10 15.79 -15.69
N MET A 278 -7.07 16.37 -15.00
CA MET A 278 -8.37 16.75 -15.59
C MET A 278 -8.21 17.87 -16.63
N ALA A 279 -8.75 17.66 -17.83
CA ALA A 279 -8.92 18.68 -18.85
C ALA A 279 -10.01 19.68 -18.46
N TRP A 280 -9.69 20.96 -18.56
CA TRP A 280 -10.65 22.05 -18.46
C TRP A 280 -10.07 23.32 -19.11
N SER A 281 -10.92 24.32 -19.32
CA SER A 281 -10.55 25.68 -19.71
C SER A 281 -11.49 26.65 -19.01
N GLY A 282 -10.98 27.79 -18.54
CA GLY A 282 -11.75 28.73 -17.72
C GLY A 282 -12.98 29.33 -18.40
N ASP A 283 -13.01 29.32 -19.73
CA ASP A 283 -14.05 29.90 -20.59
C ASP A 283 -15.19 28.93 -20.96
N ARG A 284 -15.08 27.63 -20.63
CA ARG A 284 -16.06 26.60 -21.03
C ARG A 284 -16.56 25.78 -19.84
N PRO A 285 -17.80 25.25 -19.91
CA PRO A 285 -18.29 24.29 -18.91
C PRO A 285 -17.46 23.00 -18.95
N LEU A 286 -17.41 22.26 -17.84
CA LEU A 286 -16.58 21.05 -17.73
C LEU A 286 -17.07 19.94 -18.68
N GLU A 287 -18.37 19.88 -18.96
CA GLU A 287 -18.99 18.94 -19.91
C GLU A 287 -18.41 19.03 -21.31
N ALA A 288 -17.89 20.21 -21.70
CA ALA A 288 -17.21 20.38 -22.99
C ALA A 288 -15.94 19.52 -23.12
N PHE A 289 -15.42 19.02 -21.99
CA PHE A 289 -14.24 18.16 -21.89
C PHE A 289 -14.58 16.73 -21.47
N HIS A 290 -15.87 16.38 -21.35
CA HIS A 290 -16.33 15.09 -20.82
C HIS A 290 -15.58 13.88 -21.43
N LYS A 291 -15.59 13.77 -22.77
CA LYS A 291 -14.91 12.67 -23.48
C LYS A 291 -13.41 12.60 -23.19
N GLU A 292 -12.74 13.75 -23.11
CA GLU A 292 -11.32 13.80 -22.82
C GLU A 292 -11.04 13.44 -21.35
N ASN A 293 -11.88 13.87 -20.41
CA ASN A 293 -11.75 13.51 -19.01
C ASN A 293 -12.02 12.03 -18.75
N VAL A 294 -13.03 11.43 -19.41
CA VAL A 294 -13.25 9.97 -19.39
C VAL A 294 -12.01 9.24 -19.90
N ARG A 295 -11.46 9.64 -21.05
CA ARG A 295 -10.22 9.07 -21.60
C ARG A 295 -9.07 9.12 -20.59
N ARG A 296 -8.87 10.27 -19.94
CA ARG A 296 -7.78 10.44 -18.98
C ARG A 296 -7.95 9.60 -17.72
N ILE A 297 -9.18 9.44 -17.24
CA ILE A 297 -9.49 8.55 -16.11
C ILE A 297 -9.20 7.09 -16.51
N ASP A 298 -9.62 6.67 -17.69
CA ASP A 298 -9.36 5.31 -18.22
C ASP A 298 -7.88 5.01 -18.42
N LEU A 299 -7.10 6.02 -18.78
CA LEU A 299 -5.65 5.90 -18.88
C LEU A 299 -5.04 5.77 -17.49
N ALA A 300 -5.32 6.75 -16.61
CA ALA A 300 -4.74 6.77 -15.27
C ALA A 300 -5.16 5.57 -14.41
N SER A 301 -6.33 4.97 -14.65
CA SER A 301 -6.80 3.79 -13.90
C SER A 301 -5.91 2.56 -14.08
N GLN A 302 -5.10 2.51 -15.14
CA GLN A 302 -4.14 1.43 -15.35
C GLN A 302 -2.95 1.50 -14.39
N TRP A 303 -2.72 2.65 -13.73
CA TRP A 303 -1.54 2.84 -12.86
C TRP A 303 -1.72 3.74 -11.63
N SER A 304 -2.92 4.26 -11.38
CA SER A 304 -3.21 5.13 -10.23
C SER A 304 -4.30 4.53 -9.36
N THR A 305 -4.06 4.47 -8.06
CA THR A 305 -5.04 4.01 -7.07
C THR A 305 -6.01 5.11 -6.63
N ALA A 306 -5.69 6.36 -6.94
CA ALA A 306 -6.54 7.51 -6.73
C ALA A 306 -6.53 8.45 -7.95
N THR A 307 -7.58 9.27 -8.06
CA THR A 307 -7.68 10.33 -9.07
C THR A 307 -8.17 11.64 -8.44
N MET A 308 -7.73 12.76 -9.00
CA MET A 308 -8.04 14.09 -8.49
C MET A 308 -9.07 14.82 -9.38
N PHE A 309 -10.13 15.33 -8.76
CA PHE A 309 -11.16 16.15 -9.40
C PHE A 309 -11.05 17.60 -8.95
N TYR A 310 -11.06 18.53 -9.91
CA TYR A 310 -10.88 19.96 -9.64
C TYR A 310 -12.24 20.62 -9.50
N ALA A 311 -12.77 20.67 -8.28
CA ALA A 311 -14.02 21.33 -7.94
C ALA A 311 -13.86 22.86 -7.96
N ARG A 312 -13.44 23.42 -9.10
CA ARG A 312 -13.08 24.85 -9.21
C ARG A 312 -14.28 25.77 -9.26
N ARG A 313 -15.44 25.28 -9.71
CA ARG A 313 -16.66 26.06 -9.91
C ARG A 313 -17.87 25.25 -9.46
N MET A 314 -18.91 25.93 -8.97
CA MET A 314 -20.14 25.27 -8.50
C MET A 314 -20.84 24.52 -9.64
N ASP A 315 -20.85 25.09 -10.85
CA ASP A 315 -21.47 24.47 -12.02
C ASP A 315 -20.73 23.22 -12.52
N PHE A 316 -19.56 22.88 -11.97
CA PHE A 316 -18.87 21.63 -12.31
C PHE A 316 -19.39 20.42 -11.52
N ARG A 317 -20.26 20.61 -10.52
CA ARG A 317 -20.72 19.55 -9.61
C ARG A 317 -21.21 18.31 -10.37
N ASP A 318 -22.18 18.48 -11.26
CA ASP A 318 -22.84 17.35 -11.92
C ASP A 318 -21.87 16.58 -12.81
N GLU A 319 -21.00 17.28 -13.52
CA GLU A 319 -19.97 16.67 -14.35
C GLU A 319 -18.89 15.96 -13.52
N ILE A 320 -18.47 16.53 -12.39
CA ILE A 320 -17.57 15.85 -11.46
C ILE A 320 -18.18 14.55 -10.95
N ILE A 321 -19.48 14.53 -10.60
CA ILE A 321 -20.16 13.30 -10.18
C ILE A 321 -20.17 12.26 -11.30
N ARG A 322 -20.40 12.65 -12.57
CA ARG A 322 -20.30 11.73 -13.72
C ARG A 322 -18.90 11.14 -13.88
N LEU A 323 -17.87 11.96 -13.68
CA LEU A 323 -16.47 11.52 -13.74
C LEU A 323 -16.08 10.66 -12.53
N MET A 324 -16.64 10.91 -11.33
CA MET A 324 -16.50 10.07 -10.15
C MET A 324 -17.08 8.67 -10.38
N LEU A 325 -18.22 8.55 -11.06
CA LEU A 325 -18.78 7.26 -11.45
C LEU A 325 -17.81 6.47 -12.35
N ARG A 326 -17.17 7.14 -13.31
CA ARG A 326 -16.15 6.52 -14.16
C ARG A 326 -14.96 6.02 -13.35
N ALA A 327 -14.45 6.85 -12.43
CA ALA A 327 -13.34 6.47 -11.56
C ALA A 327 -13.73 5.36 -10.56
N TYR A 328 -14.97 5.36 -10.08
CA TYR A 328 -15.52 4.31 -9.22
C TYR A 328 -15.51 2.95 -9.92
N ARG A 329 -15.95 2.90 -11.18
CA ARG A 329 -15.90 1.68 -12.01
C ARG A 329 -14.50 1.07 -12.08
N HIS A 330 -13.49 1.93 -12.01
CA HIS A 330 -12.07 1.59 -12.03
C HIS A 330 -11.43 1.38 -10.65
N ARG A 331 -12.22 1.35 -9.57
CA ARG A 331 -11.74 1.14 -8.18
C ARG A 331 -10.74 2.21 -7.73
N GLN A 332 -10.84 3.42 -8.27
CA GLN A 332 -10.01 4.54 -7.83
C GLN A 332 -10.65 5.25 -6.63
N LEU A 333 -9.81 5.67 -5.69
CA LEU A 333 -10.19 6.62 -4.65
C LEU A 333 -10.22 8.05 -5.21
N PHE A 334 -10.99 8.93 -4.57
CA PHE A 334 -11.19 10.30 -5.04
C PHE A 334 -10.47 11.30 -4.16
N ILE A 335 -9.83 12.26 -4.82
CA ILE A 335 -9.32 13.47 -4.19
C ILE A 335 -10.09 14.64 -4.79
N LEU A 336 -10.84 15.38 -3.98
CA LEU A 336 -11.46 16.62 -4.42
C LEU A 336 -10.47 17.76 -4.17
N ARG A 337 -10.27 18.65 -5.14
CA ARG A 337 -9.50 19.89 -4.95
C ARG A 337 -10.45 21.05 -4.87
N ASP A 338 -10.49 21.67 -3.70
CA ASP A 338 -11.35 22.80 -3.37
C ASP A 338 -10.62 23.70 -2.38
N TYR A 339 -10.17 24.84 -2.87
CA TYR A 339 -9.33 25.75 -2.10
C TYR A 339 -10.18 26.84 -1.48
N TRP A 340 -9.93 27.10 -0.20
CA TRP A 340 -10.50 28.22 0.52
C TRP A 340 -9.47 28.78 1.50
N GLN A 341 -9.40 30.09 1.61
CA GLN A 341 -8.59 30.77 2.62
C GLN A 341 -9.45 31.74 3.45
N PRO A 342 -9.07 31.99 4.72
CA PRO A 342 -9.72 32.99 5.55
C PRO A 342 -9.74 34.37 4.86
N GLY A 343 -10.93 34.94 4.71
CA GLY A 343 -11.15 36.23 4.05
C GLY A 343 -11.60 36.14 2.59
N ASP A 344 -11.71 34.93 2.01
CA ASP A 344 -12.37 34.75 0.71
C ASP A 344 -13.87 35.11 0.78
N ASP A 345 -14.40 35.68 -0.31
CA ASP A 345 -15.80 36.11 -0.42
C ASP A 345 -16.81 34.95 -0.52
N HIS A 346 -16.34 33.76 -0.90
CA HIS A 346 -17.18 32.57 -1.05
C HIS A 346 -17.17 31.72 0.22
N GLN A 347 -18.20 30.89 0.38
CA GLN A 347 -18.33 30.04 1.56
C GLN A 347 -17.22 28.98 1.59
N PRO A 348 -16.69 28.62 2.77
CA PRO A 348 -15.63 27.64 2.87
C PRO A 348 -16.01 26.28 2.29
N PHE A 349 -15.23 25.80 1.33
CA PHE A 349 -15.39 24.48 0.68
C PHE A 349 -16.79 24.26 0.07
N ASP A 350 -17.40 25.34 -0.44
CA ASP A 350 -18.76 25.34 -1.00
C ASP A 350 -18.94 24.33 -2.15
N LYS A 351 -17.94 24.17 -3.00
CA LYS A 351 -17.98 23.21 -4.13
C LYS A 351 -17.95 21.76 -3.64
N THR A 352 -17.06 21.44 -2.70
CA THR A 352 -16.99 20.10 -2.08
C THR A 352 -18.32 19.79 -1.39
N PHE A 353 -18.83 20.75 -0.64
CA PHE A 353 -20.07 20.62 0.07
C PHE A 353 -21.26 20.35 -0.86
N ASP A 354 -21.40 21.09 -1.96
CA ASP A 354 -22.46 20.90 -2.95
C ASP A 354 -22.41 19.51 -3.61
N ILE A 355 -21.21 18.99 -3.89
CA ILE A 355 -21.01 17.60 -4.33
C ILE A 355 -21.48 16.61 -3.26
N LEU A 356 -21.03 16.78 -2.01
CA LEU A 356 -21.33 15.86 -0.92
C LEU A 356 -22.82 15.81 -0.55
N GLU A 357 -23.52 16.95 -0.51
CA GLU A 357 -24.97 16.98 -0.28
C GLU A 357 -25.75 16.32 -1.41
N THR A 358 -25.33 16.55 -2.65
CA THR A 358 -25.96 15.91 -3.82
C THR A 358 -25.79 14.39 -3.78
N LEU A 359 -24.59 13.91 -3.45
CA LEU A 359 -24.34 12.48 -3.24
C LEU A 359 -25.13 11.94 -2.04
N TRP A 360 -25.22 12.68 -0.94
CA TRP A 360 -25.97 12.25 0.24
C TRP A 360 -27.48 12.18 0.01
N ALA A 361 -28.04 13.11 -0.76
CA ALA A 361 -29.44 13.05 -1.20
C ALA A 361 -29.71 11.80 -2.05
N GLY A 362 -28.72 11.35 -2.82
CA GLY A 362 -28.71 10.09 -3.59
C GLY A 362 -28.08 8.89 -2.87
N LYS A 363 -27.91 8.91 -1.54
CA LYS A 363 -27.08 7.95 -0.80
C LYS A 363 -27.41 6.48 -1.06
N ASP A 364 -28.69 6.15 -1.23
CA ASP A 364 -29.18 4.78 -1.45
C ASP A 364 -29.79 4.59 -2.85
N LYS A 365 -29.60 5.56 -3.76
CA LYS A 365 -30.07 5.50 -5.16
C LYS A 365 -28.89 5.32 -6.09
N TYR A 366 -29.01 4.43 -7.06
CA TYR A 366 -28.00 4.33 -8.12
C TYR A 366 -28.03 5.57 -9.01
N LEU A 367 -26.88 6.24 -9.08
CA LEU A 367 -26.56 7.28 -10.04
C LEU A 367 -25.94 6.62 -11.27
N SER A 368 -26.07 7.23 -12.45
CA SER A 368 -25.47 6.73 -13.69
C SER A 368 -24.91 7.85 -14.55
N ASN A 369 -23.81 7.58 -15.26
CA ASN A 369 -23.25 8.47 -16.27
C ASN A 369 -23.61 7.99 -17.71
N PRO A 370 -23.30 8.76 -18.76
CA PRO A 370 -23.53 8.37 -20.15
C PRO A 370 -22.82 7.08 -20.58
N GLU A 371 -21.71 6.72 -19.94
CA GLU A 371 -20.95 5.49 -20.18
C GLU A 371 -21.63 4.25 -19.61
N GLY A 372 -22.68 4.41 -18.79
CA GLY A 372 -23.40 3.33 -18.13
C GLY A 372 -22.76 2.86 -16.81
N ASP A 373 -21.77 3.58 -16.29
CA ASP A 373 -21.19 3.32 -14.98
C ASP A 373 -22.20 3.71 -13.88
N GLN A 374 -22.27 2.89 -12.82
CA GLN A 374 -23.25 3.05 -11.76
C GLN A 374 -22.64 2.89 -10.37
N ALA A 375 -23.10 3.73 -9.44
CA ALA A 375 -22.81 3.62 -8.00
C ALA A 375 -23.89 4.37 -7.22
N THR A 376 -24.08 4.04 -5.94
CA THR A 376 -24.90 4.88 -5.06
C THR A 376 -24.12 6.09 -4.58
N GLY A 377 -24.84 7.14 -4.13
CA GLY A 377 -24.18 8.30 -3.54
C GLY A 377 -23.30 7.94 -2.33
N ARG A 378 -23.72 6.98 -1.49
CA ARG A 378 -22.93 6.48 -0.35
C ARG A 378 -21.66 5.79 -0.80
N GLN A 379 -21.72 4.98 -1.86
CA GLN A 379 -20.53 4.32 -2.42
C GLN A 379 -19.52 5.35 -2.94
N LEU A 380 -19.99 6.40 -3.61
CA LEU A 380 -19.10 7.48 -4.06
C LEU A 380 -18.50 8.26 -2.90
N ILE A 381 -19.28 8.60 -1.87
CA ILE A 381 -18.81 9.26 -0.63
C ILE A 381 -17.71 8.42 0.05
N ASN A 382 -17.93 7.11 0.18
CA ASN A 382 -16.96 6.21 0.82
C ASN A 382 -15.63 6.11 0.05
N ASN A 383 -15.65 6.34 -1.27
CA ASN A 383 -14.46 6.37 -2.09
C ASN A 383 -13.71 7.72 -2.04
N ILE A 384 -14.27 8.76 -1.42
CA ILE A 384 -13.56 10.03 -1.20
C ILE A 384 -12.51 9.82 -0.11
N LEU A 385 -11.24 9.95 -0.49
CA LEU A 385 -10.10 9.80 0.40
C LEU A 385 -9.82 11.10 1.17
N MET A 386 -9.77 12.22 0.45
CA MET A 386 -9.42 13.52 1.02
C MET A 386 -9.90 14.68 0.14
N VAL A 387 -9.88 15.87 0.73
CA VAL A 387 -10.08 17.15 0.04
C VAL A 387 -8.78 17.93 0.13
N LYS A 388 -8.21 18.30 -1.01
CA LYS A 388 -7.07 19.22 -1.08
C LYS A 388 -7.57 20.64 -0.83
N THR A 389 -7.37 21.12 0.39
CA THR A 389 -7.92 22.37 0.93
C THR A 389 -7.04 23.59 0.66
N GLY A 390 -5.77 23.37 0.31
CA GLY A 390 -4.84 24.45 0.01
C GLY A 390 -3.53 23.99 -0.62
N ASP A 391 -2.73 24.96 -1.01
CA ASP A 391 -1.41 24.80 -1.62
C ASP A 391 -0.34 25.65 -0.94
N GLU A 392 0.91 25.38 -1.30
CA GLU A 392 2.11 26.09 -0.86
C GLU A 392 2.07 27.60 -1.14
N ASN A 393 1.38 28.01 -2.20
CA ASN A 393 1.14 29.42 -2.57
C ASN A 393 0.36 30.20 -1.50
N PHE A 394 -0.30 29.52 -0.56
CA PHE A 394 -0.93 30.15 0.59
C PHE A 394 0.01 30.21 1.81
N GLY A 395 1.33 30.11 1.63
CA GLY A 395 2.31 30.17 2.72
C GLY A 395 2.22 31.41 3.63
N LYS A 396 1.57 32.49 3.19
CA LYS A 396 1.30 33.70 4.02
C LYS A 396 0.22 33.50 5.08
N LEU A 397 -0.53 32.39 5.04
CA LEU A 397 -1.58 32.11 6.02
C LEU A 397 -1.04 31.96 7.44
N GLY A 398 0.20 31.52 7.56
CA GLY A 398 0.83 31.27 8.84
C GLY A 398 0.16 30.14 9.64
N THR A 399 0.71 29.87 10.82
CA THR A 399 0.20 28.86 11.76
C THR A 399 -1.30 29.02 12.02
N LYS A 400 -1.76 30.25 12.29
CA LYS A 400 -3.18 30.55 12.57
C LYS A 400 -4.10 30.33 11.36
N GLY A 401 -3.63 30.66 10.15
CA GLY A 401 -4.41 30.41 8.94
C GLY A 401 -4.53 28.92 8.65
N LEU A 402 -3.47 28.13 8.86
CA LEU A 402 -3.55 26.67 8.79
C LEU A 402 -4.55 26.11 9.81
N GLU A 403 -4.48 26.54 11.08
CA GLU A 403 -5.45 26.14 12.11
C GLU A 403 -6.88 26.46 11.70
N THR A 404 -7.10 27.63 11.08
CA THR A 404 -8.42 28.06 10.58
C THR A 404 -8.88 27.13 9.47
N ILE A 405 -8.05 26.85 8.46
CA ILE A 405 -8.41 25.95 7.35
C ILE A 405 -8.80 24.56 7.86
N TYR A 406 -7.98 23.92 8.70
CA TYR A 406 -8.28 22.57 9.21
C TYR A 406 -9.51 22.54 10.12
N SER A 407 -9.69 23.56 10.96
CA SER A 407 -10.85 23.65 11.86
C SER A 407 -12.14 23.91 11.07
N THR A 408 -12.11 24.83 10.12
CA THR A 408 -13.25 25.11 9.24
C THR A 408 -13.59 23.90 8.38
N PHE A 409 -12.60 23.18 7.83
CA PHE A 409 -12.88 21.92 7.12
C PHE A 409 -13.54 20.88 8.04
N CYS A 410 -13.00 20.71 9.25
CA CYS A 410 -13.58 19.80 10.24
C CYS A 410 -15.05 20.15 10.54
N GLU A 411 -15.36 21.43 10.70
CA GLU A 411 -16.70 21.93 11.02
C GLU A 411 -17.66 21.81 9.84
N GLN A 412 -17.27 22.33 8.67
CA GLN A 412 -18.15 22.51 7.51
C GLN A 412 -18.33 21.23 6.70
N VAL A 413 -17.32 20.36 6.69
CA VAL A 413 -17.32 19.14 5.86
C VAL A 413 -17.37 17.91 6.75
N LYS A 414 -16.30 17.63 7.50
CA LYS A 414 -16.06 16.32 8.11
C LYS A 414 -17.07 15.95 9.21
N ASN A 415 -17.32 16.86 10.14
CA ASN A 415 -18.16 16.62 11.32
C ASN A 415 -19.62 17.05 11.12
N ARG A 416 -19.97 17.50 9.92
CA ARG A 416 -21.31 17.98 9.60
C ARG A 416 -22.34 16.87 9.87
N SER A 417 -23.42 17.25 10.53
CA SER A 417 -24.55 16.36 10.76
C SER A 417 -25.59 16.56 9.67
N ILE A 418 -25.96 15.50 8.96
CA ILE A 418 -27.03 15.50 7.95
C ILE A 418 -27.92 14.29 8.24
N ASP A 419 -29.23 14.51 8.34
CA ASP A 419 -30.21 13.48 8.74
C ASP A 419 -29.90 12.81 10.10
N GLY A 420 -29.16 13.49 10.99
CA GLY A 420 -28.71 12.95 12.28
C GLY A 420 -27.45 12.07 12.20
N GLU A 421 -26.87 11.88 11.01
CA GLU A 421 -25.64 11.14 10.77
C GLU A 421 -24.44 12.06 10.51
N LYS A 422 -23.22 11.56 10.70
CA LYS A 422 -21.97 12.23 10.29
C LYS A 422 -21.27 11.46 9.17
N PRO A 423 -21.80 11.53 7.93
CA PRO A 423 -21.42 10.61 6.86
C PRO A 423 -20.02 10.86 6.27
N PHE A 424 -19.38 11.98 6.60
CA PHE A 424 -18.14 12.44 5.97
C PHE A 424 -16.91 12.33 6.89
N THR A 425 -17.03 11.63 8.02
CA THR A 425 -16.01 11.60 9.07
C THR A 425 -14.70 10.93 8.66
N HIS A 426 -14.70 10.10 7.61
CA HIS A 426 -13.49 9.48 7.05
C HIS A 426 -12.73 10.40 6.09
N ILE A 427 -13.36 11.47 5.58
CA ILE A 427 -12.76 12.38 4.59
C ILE A 427 -11.78 13.32 5.31
N LYS A 428 -10.57 13.40 4.79
CA LYS A 428 -9.44 14.12 5.41
C LYS A 428 -9.19 15.44 4.71
N ALA A 429 -8.78 16.46 5.46
CA ALA A 429 -8.20 17.67 4.87
C ALA A 429 -6.75 17.42 4.46
N TRP A 430 -6.41 17.79 3.22
CA TRP A 430 -5.06 17.76 2.68
C TRP A 430 -4.59 19.16 2.32
N TYR A 431 -3.50 19.60 2.92
CA TYR A 431 -2.83 20.86 2.59
C TYR A 431 -1.42 20.60 2.07
N ASN A 432 -0.93 21.33 1.07
CA ASN A 432 0.48 21.26 0.63
C ASN A 432 1.32 22.39 1.20
N MET A 433 2.58 22.11 1.50
CA MET A 433 3.56 23.11 1.88
C MET A 433 4.84 22.96 1.06
N VAL A 434 5.61 24.04 0.98
CA VAL A 434 6.96 23.97 0.42
C VAL A 434 7.85 23.17 1.35
N GLY A 435 8.77 22.40 0.78
CA GLY A 435 9.77 21.63 1.51
C GLY A 435 10.44 22.34 2.69
N TRP A 436 10.94 21.54 3.62
CA TRP A 436 11.67 21.93 4.82
C TRP A 436 12.85 22.88 4.55
N ALA A 437 13.55 22.65 3.45
CA ALA A 437 14.74 23.40 3.05
C ALA A 437 14.45 24.53 2.06
N ALA A 438 13.19 24.93 1.91
CA ALA A 438 12.83 26.01 1.01
C ALA A 438 13.54 27.32 1.36
N TRP A 439 13.99 27.98 0.30
CA TRP A 439 14.73 29.24 0.21
C TRP A 439 14.03 30.44 0.87
N ASN A 440 12.77 30.28 1.30
CA ASN A 440 12.00 31.24 2.10
C ASN A 440 11.25 30.53 3.23
N TYR A 441 11.84 30.57 4.43
CA TYR A 441 11.35 29.89 5.64
C TYR A 441 9.91 30.24 6.05
N GLY A 442 9.36 31.38 5.59
CA GLY A 442 8.01 31.82 5.95
C GLY A 442 6.86 30.93 5.45
N SER A 443 7.12 30.04 4.48
CA SER A 443 6.10 29.15 3.89
C SER A 443 6.27 27.66 4.23
N SER A 444 7.32 27.31 4.97
CA SER A 444 7.62 25.93 5.39
C SER A 444 7.10 25.63 6.79
N TRP A 445 6.98 24.34 7.13
CA TRP A 445 6.55 23.92 8.47
C TRP A 445 7.68 24.03 9.50
N ALA A 446 7.31 24.11 10.78
CA ALA A 446 8.22 24.13 11.93
C ALA A 446 8.36 22.71 12.52
N SER A 447 9.60 22.27 12.76
CA SER A 447 9.91 20.97 13.38
C SER A 447 10.13 21.05 14.90
N SER A 448 10.31 22.28 15.40
CA SER A 448 10.63 22.62 16.78
C SER A 448 10.07 24.00 17.16
N ALA A 449 10.24 24.41 18.42
CA ALA A 449 9.86 25.75 18.87
C ALA A 449 10.75 26.85 18.28
N GLY A 450 12.06 26.62 18.14
CA GLY A 450 12.98 27.60 17.54
C GLY A 450 12.63 27.90 16.09
N ASP A 451 12.17 26.89 15.34
CA ASP A 451 11.70 27.08 13.96
C ASP A 451 10.53 28.06 13.85
N VAL A 452 9.65 28.10 14.86
CA VAL A 452 8.52 29.04 14.91
C VAL A 452 9.02 30.46 15.13
N GLU A 453 10.04 30.63 15.98
CA GLU A 453 10.71 31.92 16.20
C GLU A 453 11.37 32.43 14.91
N ASP A 454 11.88 31.51 14.08
CA ASP A 454 12.43 31.78 12.75
C ASP A 454 11.36 31.97 11.64
N GLY A 455 10.08 31.99 12.01
CA GLY A 455 8.96 32.32 11.12
C GLY A 455 8.36 31.13 10.35
N ARG A 456 8.76 29.90 10.64
CA ARG A 456 8.14 28.69 10.07
C ARG A 456 6.81 28.37 10.77
N GLN A 457 5.96 27.62 10.08
CA GLN A 457 4.59 27.42 10.53
C GLN A 457 4.43 26.12 11.31
N LYS A 458 3.96 26.22 12.56
CA LYS A 458 3.58 25.03 13.32
C LYS A 458 2.34 24.41 12.69
N LEU A 459 2.36 23.10 12.49
CA LEU A 459 1.19 22.37 12.02
C LEU A 459 0.09 22.37 13.09
N PRO A 460 -1.20 22.45 12.72
CA PRO A 460 -2.30 22.24 13.64
C PRO A 460 -2.31 20.82 14.22
N ALA A 461 -2.72 20.66 15.48
CA ALA A 461 -2.82 19.33 16.12
C ALA A 461 -3.87 18.41 15.45
N ASN A 462 -4.83 18.98 14.73
CA ASN A 462 -5.84 18.26 13.95
C ASN A 462 -5.43 18.06 12.47
N THR A 463 -4.16 18.25 12.13
CA THR A 463 -3.65 17.94 10.78
C THR A 463 -3.85 16.47 10.44
N GLU A 464 -4.44 16.19 9.28
CA GLU A 464 -4.74 14.82 8.82
C GLU A 464 -3.92 14.38 7.61
N CYS A 465 -3.66 15.28 6.66
CA CYS A 465 -2.82 15.02 5.50
C CYS A 465 -1.99 16.25 5.16
N ILE A 466 -0.68 16.08 5.03
CA ILE A 466 0.25 17.15 4.70
C ILE A 466 1.09 16.72 3.50
N GLY A 467 0.99 17.50 2.42
CA GLY A 467 1.74 17.31 1.19
C GLY A 467 3.00 18.16 1.17
N VAL A 468 4.05 17.65 0.52
CA VAL A 468 5.29 18.37 0.30
C VAL A 468 5.56 18.49 -1.18
N ASP A 469 5.61 19.73 -1.66
CA ASP A 469 6.03 20.04 -3.02
C ASP A 469 7.55 20.15 -3.11
N THR A 470 8.12 19.50 -4.13
CA THR A 470 9.56 19.46 -4.36
C THR A 470 9.91 19.97 -5.75
N TYR A 471 10.32 21.24 -5.81
CA TYR A 471 10.59 21.97 -7.05
C TYR A 471 12.06 21.95 -7.50
N ASP A 472 12.98 21.46 -6.65
CA ASP A 472 14.39 21.86 -6.75
C ASP A 472 15.24 21.04 -7.74
N TYR A 473 14.63 20.32 -8.70
CA TYR A 473 15.39 19.79 -9.85
C TYR A 473 15.77 20.87 -10.88
N TRP A 474 15.29 22.10 -10.66
CA TRP A 474 15.26 23.11 -11.70
C TRP A 474 16.62 23.69 -12.11
N TRP A 475 17.62 23.66 -11.24
CA TRP A 475 18.89 24.34 -11.46
C TRP A 475 20.06 23.35 -11.67
N LEU A 476 19.78 22.04 -11.63
CA LEU A 476 20.81 21.01 -11.75
C LEU A 476 21.44 20.94 -13.15
N ASN A 477 20.77 21.50 -14.16
CA ASN A 477 21.27 21.65 -15.53
C ASN A 477 21.88 20.36 -16.13
N ILE A 478 21.39 19.20 -15.70
CA ILE A 478 21.85 17.91 -16.18
C ILE A 478 21.17 17.69 -17.52
N GLY A 479 21.91 17.77 -18.62
CA GLY A 479 21.41 17.40 -19.93
C GLY A 479 20.98 15.92 -19.93
N PHE A 480 19.69 15.67 -20.18
CA PHE A 480 19.15 14.34 -20.38
C PHE A 480 18.36 14.30 -21.69
N ASP A 481 18.90 13.55 -22.63
CA ASP A 481 18.18 13.16 -23.83
C ASP A 481 17.62 11.74 -23.59
N PRO A 482 16.30 11.55 -23.51
CA PRO A 482 15.68 10.22 -23.42
C PRO A 482 16.06 9.27 -24.59
N ALA A 483 16.55 9.82 -25.70
CA ALA A 483 17.09 9.05 -26.81
C ALA A 483 18.56 8.65 -26.65
N ASP A 484 19.32 9.30 -25.77
CA ASP A 484 20.74 9.02 -25.51
C ASP A 484 20.98 8.60 -24.03
N PRO A 485 21.11 7.29 -23.75
CA PRO A 485 21.31 6.79 -22.41
C PRO A 485 22.68 7.14 -21.81
N ALA A 486 23.60 7.78 -22.55
CA ALA A 486 24.96 8.07 -22.09
C ALA A 486 25.04 8.86 -20.77
N ASN A 487 23.99 9.61 -20.41
CA ASN A 487 23.93 10.36 -19.14
C ASN A 487 22.94 9.78 -18.11
N ARG A 488 22.30 8.63 -18.40
CA ARG A 488 21.30 8.01 -17.52
C ARG A 488 21.85 7.74 -16.12
N ASP A 489 23.06 7.19 -16.03
CA ASP A 489 23.69 6.88 -14.73
C ASP A 489 24.00 8.13 -13.92
N LYS A 490 24.37 9.24 -14.57
CA LYS A 490 24.60 10.53 -13.88
C LYS A 490 23.30 11.13 -13.35
N VAL A 491 22.23 11.05 -14.13
CA VAL A 491 20.90 11.49 -13.68
C VAL A 491 20.45 10.65 -12.49
N LEU A 492 20.57 9.32 -12.59
CA LEU A 492 20.21 8.41 -11.50
C LEU A 492 21.05 8.63 -10.23
N ALA A 493 22.35 8.87 -10.37
CA ALA A 493 23.22 9.18 -9.24
C ALA A 493 22.76 10.47 -8.54
N ARG A 494 22.43 11.51 -9.31
CA ARG A 494 21.90 12.76 -8.75
C ARG A 494 20.55 12.58 -8.08
N VAL A 495 19.66 11.80 -8.70
CA VAL A 495 18.34 11.50 -8.13
C VAL A 495 18.50 10.77 -6.80
N ASN A 496 19.43 9.81 -6.71
CA ASN A 496 19.72 9.10 -5.47
C ASN A 496 20.34 10.01 -4.40
N GLU A 497 21.30 10.86 -4.76
CA GLU A 497 21.87 11.87 -3.85
C GLU A 497 20.77 12.75 -3.27
N TRP A 498 19.86 13.24 -4.12
CA TRP A 498 18.73 14.05 -3.70
C TRP A 498 17.80 13.34 -2.72
N HIS A 499 17.42 12.10 -3.03
CA HIS A 499 16.61 11.32 -2.11
C HIS A 499 17.31 11.08 -0.80
N SER A 500 18.63 10.85 -0.82
CA SER A 500 19.39 10.62 0.40
C SER A 500 19.26 11.81 1.36
N ILE A 501 19.40 13.04 0.87
CA ILE A 501 19.31 14.20 1.76
C ILE A 501 17.87 14.60 2.08
N ARG A 502 16.87 14.26 1.25
CA ARG A 502 15.52 14.83 1.34
C ARG A 502 14.44 13.86 1.80
N THR A 503 14.24 12.77 1.06
CA THR A 503 13.08 11.88 1.27
C THR A 503 13.45 10.54 1.89
N GLN A 504 14.74 10.23 2.03
CA GLN A 504 15.18 8.97 2.59
C GLN A 504 14.79 8.90 4.06
N TYR A 505 14.14 7.80 4.42
CA TYR A 505 13.92 7.46 5.81
C TYR A 505 15.19 6.85 6.40
N TYR A 506 15.62 7.38 7.55
CA TYR A 506 16.78 6.93 8.30
C TYR A 506 16.27 6.30 9.60
N PRO A 507 16.36 4.97 9.78
CA PRO A 507 15.78 4.29 10.94
C PRO A 507 16.32 4.79 12.30
N ASN A 508 17.57 5.24 12.32
CA ASN A 508 18.21 5.81 13.52
C ASN A 508 17.78 7.26 13.82
N GLY A 509 16.93 7.85 12.96
CA GLY A 509 16.57 9.26 13.00
C GLY A 509 17.62 10.17 12.37
N VAL A 510 17.21 11.41 12.13
CA VAL A 510 18.07 12.52 11.74
C VAL A 510 17.78 13.68 12.68
N ASN A 511 18.81 14.31 13.25
CA ASN A 511 18.63 15.50 14.06
C ASN A 511 18.49 16.71 13.13
N THR A 512 17.24 17.07 12.81
CA THR A 512 16.98 18.09 11.80
C THR A 512 17.38 19.49 12.27
N CYS A 513 17.96 20.29 11.38
CA CYS A 513 18.41 21.64 11.68
C CYS A 513 18.18 22.60 10.51
N VAL A 514 18.39 23.89 10.75
CA VAL A 514 18.41 24.91 9.69
C VAL A 514 19.73 24.81 8.92
N CYS A 515 19.67 24.92 7.59
CA CYS A 515 20.87 24.87 6.76
C CYS A 515 21.79 26.06 7.03
N LYS A 516 23.10 25.81 7.01
CA LYS A 516 24.13 26.85 7.10
C LYS A 516 24.05 27.83 5.91
N ASN A 517 23.83 27.28 4.71
CA ASN A 517 23.58 28.04 3.49
C ASN A 517 22.70 27.23 2.54
N ALA A 518 21.41 27.55 2.44
CA ALA A 518 20.51 26.84 1.52
C ALA A 518 20.91 27.05 0.04
N ASP A 519 21.61 28.15 -0.28
CA ASP A 519 22.05 28.48 -1.64
C ASP A 519 23.28 27.72 -2.13
N ASP A 520 23.97 26.99 -1.24
CA ASP A 520 25.18 26.25 -1.57
C ASP A 520 24.99 24.72 -1.41
N PRO A 521 24.79 23.99 -2.52
CA PRO A 521 24.63 22.54 -2.52
C PRO A 521 25.74 21.75 -1.83
N SER A 522 26.95 22.31 -1.75
CA SER A 522 28.06 21.64 -1.05
C SER A 522 27.86 21.57 0.47
N THR A 523 26.94 22.36 1.02
CA THR A 523 26.62 22.39 2.45
C THR A 523 25.43 21.51 2.81
N TRP A 524 24.82 20.86 1.82
CA TRP A 524 23.58 20.11 2.02
C TRP A 524 23.86 18.78 2.69
N THR A 525 23.20 18.57 3.82
CA THR A 525 23.25 17.31 4.57
C THR A 525 21.84 16.82 4.86
N PRO A 526 21.66 15.52 5.16
CA PRO A 526 20.36 15.01 5.58
C PRO A 526 19.76 15.77 6.77
N GLU A 527 20.59 16.25 7.70
CA GLU A 527 20.15 17.03 8.86
C GLU A 527 19.40 18.30 8.45
N CYS A 528 19.88 19.03 7.45
CA CYS A 528 19.28 20.31 7.10
C CYS A 528 18.30 20.25 5.92
N TRP A 529 18.29 19.15 5.15
CA TRP A 529 17.42 18.96 3.97
C TRP A 529 16.35 17.88 4.09
N SER A 530 16.32 17.08 5.15
CA SER A 530 15.38 15.95 5.21
C SER A 530 13.94 16.38 5.47
N ASP A 531 13.16 16.50 4.40
CA ASP A 531 11.70 16.64 4.48
C ASP A 531 11.06 15.51 5.28
N THR A 532 11.56 14.29 5.13
CA THR A 532 10.98 13.12 5.81
C THR A 532 11.09 13.28 7.33
N HIS A 533 12.29 13.50 7.85
CA HIS A 533 12.49 13.60 9.29
C HIS A 533 11.97 14.92 9.84
N ALA A 534 12.10 16.01 9.11
CA ALA A 534 11.63 17.31 9.56
C ALA A 534 10.10 17.33 9.67
N LEU A 535 9.40 16.72 8.71
CA LEU A 535 7.94 16.61 8.74
C LEU A 535 7.47 15.64 9.82
N MET A 536 8.17 14.51 10.04
CA MET A 536 7.91 13.65 11.20
C MET A 536 8.08 14.40 12.53
N ASN A 537 9.12 15.22 12.66
CA ASN A 537 9.36 16.07 13.83
C ASN A 537 8.26 17.12 13.97
N ALA A 538 7.83 17.75 12.88
CA ALA A 538 6.73 18.72 12.86
C ALA A 538 5.40 18.10 13.30
N ILE A 539 5.07 16.89 12.81
CA ILE A 539 3.90 16.13 13.21
C ILE A 539 3.93 15.84 14.72
N LYS A 540 5.08 15.37 15.22
CA LYS A 540 5.27 15.10 16.66
C LYS A 540 5.18 16.37 17.50
N PHE A 541 5.80 17.47 17.06
CA PHE A 541 5.77 18.77 17.73
C PHE A 541 4.36 19.38 17.78
N ALA A 542 3.60 19.20 16.71
CA ALA A 542 2.20 19.59 16.61
C ALA A 542 1.24 18.68 17.39
N LYS A 543 1.67 17.47 17.77
CA LYS A 543 0.81 16.39 18.30
C LYS A 543 -0.28 15.97 17.30
N ALA A 544 0.08 15.98 16.01
CA ALA A 544 -0.83 15.62 14.92
C ALA A 544 -0.72 14.13 14.58
N ASP A 545 -0.96 13.24 15.55
CA ASP A 545 -0.61 11.80 15.44
C ASP A 545 -1.30 11.05 14.29
N LYS A 546 -2.35 11.62 13.70
CA LYS A 546 -3.08 11.07 12.55
C LYS A 546 -2.61 11.62 11.19
N ALA A 547 -1.66 12.55 11.19
CA ALA A 547 -1.18 13.20 9.98
C ALA A 547 -0.47 12.20 9.06
N MET A 548 -0.95 12.14 7.83
CA MET A 548 -0.39 11.35 6.74
C MET A 548 0.49 12.23 5.85
N MET A 549 1.64 11.69 5.44
CA MET A 549 2.61 12.41 4.62
C MET A 549 2.44 12.05 3.14
N ILE A 550 2.32 13.07 2.27
CA ILE A 550 2.17 12.90 0.82
C ILE A 550 3.35 13.58 0.12
N TYR A 551 4.05 12.82 -0.73
CA TYR A 551 5.14 13.35 -1.53
C TYR A 551 4.63 13.72 -2.91
N ILE A 552 4.87 14.96 -3.33
CA ILE A 552 4.57 15.42 -4.68
C ILE A 552 5.88 15.51 -5.45
N GLY A 553 6.00 14.60 -6.41
CA GLY A 553 7.17 14.47 -7.26
C GLY A 553 6.94 15.07 -8.64
N LEU A 554 7.89 15.86 -9.13
CA LEU A 554 7.88 16.35 -10.50
C LEU A 554 8.03 15.20 -11.51
N SER A 555 7.07 15.09 -12.43
CA SER A 555 6.99 14.06 -13.48
C SER A 555 6.92 14.68 -14.88
N SER A 556 7.67 15.75 -15.12
CA SER A 556 7.77 16.42 -16.42
C SER A 556 9.14 17.04 -16.63
N SER A 557 9.51 17.25 -17.88
CA SER A 557 10.67 18.06 -18.27
C SER A 557 10.23 19.51 -18.48
N LEU A 558 10.96 20.48 -17.95
CA LEU A 558 10.70 21.91 -18.17
C LEU A 558 11.62 22.45 -19.27
N PRO A 559 11.25 23.52 -20.01
CA PRO A 559 12.14 24.14 -20.97
C PRO A 559 13.49 24.52 -20.33
N GLY A 560 14.60 24.04 -20.91
CA GLY A 560 15.95 24.24 -20.36
C GLY A 560 16.35 23.29 -19.23
N GLN A 561 15.48 22.36 -18.84
CA GLN A 561 15.74 21.39 -17.77
C GLN A 561 15.33 20.00 -18.20
N TYR A 562 16.32 19.12 -18.23
CA TYR A 562 16.14 17.79 -18.74
C TYR A 562 16.00 16.81 -17.57
N THR A 563 14.76 16.58 -17.15
CA THR A 563 14.44 15.52 -16.20
C THR A 563 14.18 14.21 -16.96
N THR A 564 14.29 13.08 -16.26
CA THR A 564 13.90 11.74 -16.70
C THR A 564 12.55 11.34 -16.07
N PRO A 565 11.36 11.69 -16.60
CA PRO A 565 10.10 11.36 -15.93
C PRO A 565 9.90 9.88 -15.60
N ILE A 566 10.50 8.97 -16.38
CA ILE A 566 10.48 7.53 -16.14
C ILE A 566 11.43 7.18 -14.99
N GLU A 567 12.75 7.38 -15.16
CA GLU A 567 13.76 7.02 -14.17
C GLU A 567 13.59 7.76 -12.84
N THR A 568 13.28 9.06 -12.90
CA THR A 568 13.07 9.89 -11.72
C THR A 568 11.90 9.36 -10.92
N MET A 569 10.74 9.13 -11.55
CA MET A 569 9.59 8.63 -10.82
C MET A 569 9.81 7.20 -10.31
N ASP A 570 10.52 6.35 -11.07
CA ASP A 570 10.91 5.01 -10.61
C ASP A 570 11.72 5.08 -9.29
N ARG A 571 12.67 6.01 -9.21
CA ARG A 571 13.45 6.25 -7.98
C ARG A 571 12.60 6.90 -6.90
N TYR A 572 11.70 7.80 -7.24
CA TYR A 572 10.79 8.43 -6.27
C TYR A 572 9.96 7.36 -5.58
N TYR A 573 9.34 6.48 -6.36
CA TYR A 573 8.61 5.33 -5.85
C TYR A 573 9.48 4.44 -4.97
N ASP A 574 10.65 4.02 -5.46
CA ASP A 574 11.53 3.09 -4.73
C ASP A 574 12.08 3.67 -3.43
N ASN A 575 12.33 4.98 -3.36
CA ASN A 575 12.82 5.66 -2.16
C ASN A 575 11.67 6.03 -1.20
N CYS A 576 10.59 6.65 -1.69
CA CYS A 576 9.45 7.05 -0.85
C CYS A 576 8.78 5.86 -0.19
N LYS A 577 8.63 4.73 -0.90
CA LYS A 577 8.02 3.51 -0.32
C LYS A 577 8.81 2.95 0.87
N SER A 578 10.09 3.29 1.02
CA SER A 578 10.92 2.85 2.16
C SER A 578 10.65 3.65 3.44
N GLY A 579 10.06 4.84 3.30
CA GLY A 579 9.72 5.75 4.39
C GLY A 579 8.23 5.76 4.71
N PRO A 580 7.79 6.69 5.58
CA PRO A 580 6.40 6.83 6.01
C PRO A 580 5.54 7.68 5.06
N TRP A 581 5.87 7.71 3.77
CA TRP A 581 5.11 8.44 2.76
C TRP A 581 3.95 7.57 2.28
N VAL A 582 2.70 7.98 2.50
CA VAL A 582 1.53 7.18 2.09
C VAL A 582 0.97 7.57 0.72
N GLY A 583 1.42 8.70 0.18
CA GLY A 583 1.04 9.16 -1.15
C GLY A 583 2.25 9.53 -1.97
N LEU A 584 2.28 9.08 -3.23
CA LEU A 584 3.18 9.57 -4.26
C LEU A 584 2.32 10.15 -5.38
N VAL A 585 2.41 11.47 -5.53
CA VAL A 585 1.64 12.21 -6.52
C VAL A 585 2.60 12.73 -7.58
N TRP A 586 2.40 12.30 -8.83
CA TRP A 586 3.22 12.76 -9.96
C TRP A 586 2.64 14.05 -10.50
N TRP A 587 3.42 15.13 -10.40
CA TRP A 587 3.07 16.40 -11.00
C TRP A 587 3.43 16.43 -12.47
N THR A 588 2.41 16.51 -13.33
CA THR A 588 2.57 16.46 -14.78
C THR A 588 2.90 17.82 -15.41
N SER A 589 3.07 18.87 -14.58
CA SER A 589 3.32 20.28 -14.95
C SER A 589 2.58 20.74 -16.21
N VAL A 590 1.26 20.65 -16.15
CA VAL A 590 0.40 21.44 -17.03
C VAL A 590 0.37 22.88 -16.50
N GLY A 591 1.29 23.70 -17.01
CA GLY A 591 1.20 25.15 -16.88
C GLY A 591 -0.14 25.68 -17.43
N LYS A 592 -0.38 27.00 -17.32
CA LYS A 592 -1.68 27.65 -17.51
C LYS A 592 -2.47 27.37 -18.81
N LEU A 593 -1.96 26.63 -19.79
CA LEU A 593 -2.68 26.32 -21.02
C LEU A 593 -2.28 24.93 -21.55
N HIS A 594 -3.31 24.09 -21.73
CA HIS A 594 -3.45 23.03 -22.73
C HIS A 594 -2.35 21.92 -22.87
N PRO A 595 -2.74 20.64 -23.07
CA PRO A 595 -1.83 19.55 -23.47
C PRO A 595 -0.95 19.81 -24.71
N LYS A 596 -1.28 20.85 -25.49
CA LYS A 596 -0.55 21.25 -26.69
C LYS A 596 0.72 22.07 -26.37
N GLU A 597 0.83 22.62 -25.16
CA GLU A 597 1.93 23.52 -24.81
C GLU A 597 3.04 22.85 -24.00
N ASN A 598 2.77 21.70 -23.40
CA ASN A 598 3.79 20.94 -22.70
C ASN A 598 3.66 19.44 -22.95
N PRO A 599 4.16 18.94 -24.10
CA PRO A 599 4.09 17.53 -24.46
C PRO A 599 5.02 16.64 -23.60
N LEU A 600 5.54 17.14 -22.48
CA LEU A 600 6.58 16.50 -21.65
C LEU A 600 6.02 15.86 -20.37
N GLY A 601 4.71 15.86 -20.17
CA GLY A 601 4.00 15.15 -19.09
C GLY A 601 3.42 13.81 -19.52
N THR A 602 2.66 13.16 -18.63
CA THR A 602 2.04 11.82 -18.82
C THR A 602 1.37 11.64 -20.21
N LEU A 603 0.57 12.61 -20.65
CA LEU A 603 -0.12 12.53 -21.95
C LEU A 603 0.83 12.58 -23.14
N GLY A 604 1.98 13.22 -23.00
CA GLY A 604 3.01 13.27 -24.05
C GLY A 604 3.56 11.88 -24.40
N TYR A 605 3.87 11.11 -23.36
CA TYR A 605 4.30 9.71 -23.48
C TYR A 605 3.19 8.82 -24.04
N VAL A 606 1.99 8.93 -23.47
CA VAL A 606 0.84 8.09 -23.88
C VAL A 606 0.43 8.38 -25.32
N ASP A 607 0.29 9.65 -25.69
CA ASP A 607 -0.18 10.06 -27.02
C ASP A 607 0.94 10.10 -28.06
N LYS A 608 2.19 9.76 -27.68
CA LYS A 608 3.37 9.77 -28.55
C LYS A 608 3.60 11.14 -29.20
N THR A 609 3.45 12.20 -28.42
CA THR A 609 3.56 13.60 -28.87
C THR A 609 4.78 14.33 -28.31
N LEU A 610 5.67 13.62 -27.60
CA LEU A 610 6.90 14.19 -27.03
C LEU A 610 7.72 14.93 -28.08
N ILE A 611 8.30 16.06 -27.66
CA ILE A 611 9.24 16.85 -28.47
C ILE A 611 10.63 16.73 -27.85
N HIS A 612 11.62 16.48 -28.69
CA HIS A 612 13.02 16.34 -28.32
C HIS A 612 13.67 17.72 -28.26
N TYR A 613 13.82 18.27 -27.05
CA TYR A 613 14.61 19.48 -26.81
C TYR A 613 16.07 19.11 -26.58
N THR A 614 17.00 19.87 -27.14
CA THR A 614 18.45 19.75 -26.87
C THR A 614 19.06 21.14 -26.71
N PRO A 615 20.27 21.27 -26.14
CA PRO A 615 20.99 22.55 -26.15
C PRO A 615 21.10 23.16 -27.55
N ASP A 616 21.31 22.33 -28.58
CA ASP A 616 21.41 22.73 -29.99
C ASP A 616 20.04 22.94 -30.67
N SER A 617 18.94 22.53 -30.04
CA SER A 617 17.59 22.61 -30.57
C SER A 617 16.61 23.08 -29.48
N SER A 618 16.78 24.32 -29.04
CA SER A 618 15.95 24.97 -28.02
C SER A 618 14.47 25.13 -28.43
N LYS A 619 14.18 25.08 -29.73
CA LYS A 619 12.80 25.05 -30.27
C LYS A 619 12.20 23.64 -30.35
N GLY A 620 12.99 22.61 -30.03
CA GLY A 620 12.60 21.21 -30.10
C GLY A 620 12.61 20.65 -31.52
N ARG A 621 12.92 19.35 -31.64
CA ARG A 621 12.78 18.55 -32.85
C ARG A 621 11.88 17.34 -32.57
N PRO A 622 11.17 16.78 -33.56
CA PRO A 622 10.41 15.55 -33.35
C PRO A 622 11.33 14.36 -33.02
N TYR A 623 10.88 13.48 -32.14
CA TYR A 623 11.45 12.13 -32.05
C TYR A 623 11.06 11.31 -33.29
N SER A 624 11.88 10.33 -33.66
CA SER A 624 11.47 9.30 -34.62
C SER A 624 10.31 8.47 -34.07
N LYS A 625 9.57 7.80 -34.95
CA LYS A 625 8.45 6.94 -34.55
C LYS A 625 8.92 5.83 -33.60
N GLU A 626 10.03 5.19 -33.92
CA GLU A 626 10.62 4.11 -33.12
C GLU A 626 11.02 4.60 -31.72
N GLN A 627 11.54 5.83 -31.61
CA GLN A 627 11.84 6.44 -30.31
C GLN A 627 10.59 6.73 -29.50
N LEU A 628 9.53 7.26 -30.12
CA LEU A 628 8.25 7.52 -29.45
C LEU A 628 7.55 6.23 -28.99
N ASP A 629 7.60 5.18 -29.82
CA ASP A 629 7.07 3.86 -29.47
C ASP A 629 7.79 3.30 -28.24
N ARG A 630 9.12 3.32 -28.24
CA ARG A 630 9.93 2.89 -27.08
C ARG A 630 9.63 3.71 -25.82
N LEU A 631 9.62 5.04 -25.92
CA LEU A 631 9.37 5.92 -24.76
C LEU A 631 7.97 5.71 -24.18
N HIS A 632 6.98 5.48 -25.04
CA HIS A 632 5.64 5.10 -24.62
C HIS A 632 5.65 3.79 -23.84
N ASP A 633 6.23 2.73 -24.40
CA ASP A 633 6.26 1.40 -23.78
C ASP A 633 6.99 1.43 -22.44
N ASP A 634 8.14 2.11 -22.37
CA ASP A 634 8.91 2.28 -21.13
C ASP A 634 8.14 3.05 -20.06
N PHE A 635 7.40 4.10 -20.45
CA PHE A 635 6.58 4.88 -19.53
C PHE A 635 5.43 4.04 -18.95
N ILE A 636 4.71 3.31 -19.81
CA ILE A 636 3.63 2.42 -19.40
C ILE A 636 4.18 1.33 -18.47
N ALA A 637 5.32 0.72 -18.81
CA ALA A 637 5.96 -0.31 -17.99
C ALA A 637 6.36 0.23 -16.60
N SER A 638 6.94 1.43 -16.51
CA SER A 638 7.29 2.08 -15.25
C SER A 638 6.06 2.31 -14.36
N ARG A 639 5.00 2.91 -14.91
CA ARG A 639 3.77 3.21 -14.17
C ARG A 639 3.05 1.94 -13.72
N GLN A 640 2.94 0.95 -14.59
CA GLN A 640 2.37 -0.36 -14.23
C GLN A 640 3.21 -1.09 -13.18
N ARG A 641 4.55 -1.01 -13.21
CA ARG A 641 5.43 -1.58 -12.18
C ARG A 641 5.10 -1.01 -10.80
N MET A 642 4.94 0.30 -10.69
CA MET A 642 4.57 0.96 -9.42
C MET A 642 3.20 0.51 -8.94
N PHE A 643 2.20 0.59 -9.83
CA PHE A 643 0.83 0.18 -9.50
C PHE A 643 0.75 -1.27 -9.06
N ARG A 644 1.37 -2.20 -9.81
CA ARG A 644 1.43 -3.61 -9.43
C ARG A 644 2.16 -3.80 -8.11
N GLY A 645 3.25 -3.06 -7.88
CA GLY A 645 3.98 -3.07 -6.62
C GLY A 645 3.11 -2.65 -5.43
N VAL A 646 2.21 -1.69 -5.60
CA VAL A 646 1.24 -1.28 -4.58
C VAL A 646 0.08 -2.28 -4.49
N VAL A 647 -0.71 -2.41 -5.55
CA VAL A 647 -1.98 -3.14 -5.56
C VAL A 647 -1.81 -4.63 -5.34
N TYR A 648 -0.82 -5.25 -5.99
CA TYR A 648 -0.59 -6.69 -5.91
C TYR A 648 0.60 -7.07 -5.03
N GLY A 649 1.55 -6.16 -4.83
CA GLY A 649 2.67 -6.36 -3.90
C GLY A 649 2.28 -6.04 -2.45
N GLN A 650 1.95 -4.78 -2.16
CA GLN A 650 1.61 -4.33 -0.79
C GLN A 650 0.19 -4.76 -0.39
N PHE A 651 -0.77 -4.72 -1.32
CA PHE A 651 -2.18 -4.97 -1.07
C PHE A 651 -2.73 -6.20 -1.80
N GLY A 652 -1.87 -7.14 -2.24
CA GLY A 652 -2.30 -8.33 -2.97
C GLY A 652 -3.29 -9.22 -2.20
N HIS A 653 -3.20 -9.20 -0.87
CA HIS A 653 -4.15 -9.89 0.02
C HIS A 653 -5.60 -9.37 -0.11
N LEU A 654 -5.81 -8.17 -0.65
CA LEU A 654 -7.14 -7.58 -0.90
C LEU A 654 -7.59 -7.72 -2.35
N ASN A 655 -6.64 -7.86 -3.29
CA ASN A 655 -6.91 -7.69 -4.73
C ASN A 655 -6.75 -8.97 -5.54
N GLY A 656 -6.25 -10.06 -4.96
CA GLY A 656 -5.88 -11.25 -5.71
C GLY A 656 -4.66 -11.00 -6.61
N ARG A 657 -4.47 -11.81 -7.66
CA ARG A 657 -3.40 -11.62 -8.66
C ARG A 657 -3.91 -10.79 -9.84
N PRO A 658 -3.03 -10.05 -10.56
CA PRO A 658 -3.41 -9.43 -11.83
C PRO A 658 -3.86 -10.52 -12.83
N GLU A 659 -4.92 -10.24 -13.59
CA GLU A 659 -5.29 -11.05 -14.76
C GLU A 659 -4.21 -10.87 -15.83
N GLU A 660 -3.68 -11.98 -16.37
CA GLU A 660 -2.65 -12.00 -17.44
C GLU A 660 -3.25 -11.91 -18.84
#